data_AF-A0A7D8YLZ3-F1
#
_entry.id   AF-A0A7D8YLZ3-F1
#
_cell.length_a   1.000
_cell.length_b   1.000
_cell.length_c   1.000
_cell.angle_alpha   90.00
_cell.angle_beta   90.00
_cell.angle_gamma   90.00
#
_symmetry.space_group_name_H-M   'P 1'
#
loop_
_entity.id
_entity.type
_entity.pdbx_description
1 polymer ?
#
loop_
_entity_poly.entity_id
_entity_poly.type
_entity_poly.pdbx_seq_one_letter_code
_entity_poly.pdbx_strand_id
1 'polypeptide(L)'
;MTSAESRAIEFAPLRGFDAEEAQNVYHGGEIEEDLEAGASRSEPSPIRAFIWMICSATAIYTTKRLMINHVYHYPLTIAFRSYVVLGVVYIIALRMGSESTTANKAKILQGMRKPSGNGPLLSFCSTAMIPAAVAAAASLPMLLEGLLHMPSLPVLVMLFPLIYAAESLILFTCCSQSRSQSWLPWEALVAMGASAVVLYNEYRLMVPGLVWGVLGILFIGLARGCFVIGSERSGSDLAVQAKLKAYHGFIIMTLLFGMLFSGISAYFLEHIESIYPASLSTIALMVVQYSSIVGVAFSGTSLLAYSPIFFQDPRARFSNIPLHSTEFIVSFLSSVLVLLASIYSNPVPVISWIQITAYLSASFVLAGAGGIHAYVVKAVDASKRLPKPTNPEIRKPSGVFSGLALFIVVILFSGSLSFLASTSVNSVDQSLPSTFDLAYTPETRFDIVVSIYNEDPGMVKEMLEAVKATAMLKSLEPNVIIYTKDQTADLSKLKETTGANAVEFLENLGREGATYLHHIVDKWDSLAEQTMFIQAHAHNMRELIPRIDDYLVPETGMLSLGFTGVQCDCETCGDRWGWEDKYDAIPVLYEKIYSESCSPNTPILLSYKGQFVASARRIRGISKSIYGGLLETITSKDGWSHNQTYVGGAVDRPDNPYFGFTVERIWSLLMQCATDGRVAAKCPSLLSGMGRGGVVGDCQCLDR
;
A
#
# COMPACT_ATOMS: atom_id res chain seq x y z
N MET A 1 -56.72 -40.74 25.32
CA MET A 1 -55.57 -40.06 24.67
C MET A 1 -55.95 -39.82 23.23
N THR A 2 -56.46 -38.63 22.93
CA THR A 2 -56.75 -38.18 21.57
C THR A 2 -55.48 -37.52 21.01
N SER A 3 -55.08 -37.94 19.80
CA SER A 3 -53.90 -37.45 19.07
C SER A 3 -53.93 -35.92 18.94
N ALA A 4 -52.76 -35.28 19.00
CA ALA A 4 -52.60 -33.84 18.77
C ALA A 4 -53.18 -33.37 17.43
N GLU A 5 -53.36 -34.26 16.45
CA GLU A 5 -54.07 -34.01 15.19
C GLU A 5 -55.54 -33.61 15.39
N SER A 6 -56.24 -34.24 16.34
CA SER A 6 -57.67 -33.96 16.53
C SER A 6 -57.92 -32.57 17.10
N ARG A 7 -56.94 -31.99 17.82
CA ARG A 7 -57.04 -30.62 18.33
C ARG A 7 -56.73 -29.57 17.25
N ALA A 8 -55.84 -29.86 16.31
CA ALA A 8 -55.49 -28.89 15.27
C ALA A 8 -56.67 -28.60 14.32
N ILE A 9 -57.49 -29.62 14.02
CA ILE A 9 -58.66 -29.50 13.15
C ILE A 9 -59.82 -28.77 13.85
N GLU A 10 -59.95 -28.91 15.17
CA GLU A 10 -61.04 -28.30 15.96
C GLU A 10 -60.87 -26.78 16.15
N PHE A 11 -59.65 -26.24 16.02
CA PHE A 11 -59.36 -24.80 16.16
C PHE A 11 -59.24 -24.04 14.83
N ALA A 12 -59.35 -24.70 13.67
CA ALA A 12 -59.29 -24.07 12.35
C ALA A 12 -60.34 -22.95 12.12
N PRO A 13 -61.61 -23.06 12.59
CA PRO A 13 -62.60 -22.01 12.37
C PRO A 13 -62.32 -20.70 13.13
N LEU A 14 -61.48 -20.73 14.17
CA LEU A 14 -61.12 -19.56 14.98
C LEU A 14 -60.00 -18.71 14.37
N ARG A 15 -59.35 -19.19 13.31
CA ARG A 15 -58.27 -18.47 12.60
C ARG A 15 -58.65 -18.00 11.19
N GLY A 16 -59.91 -18.19 10.78
CA GLY A 16 -60.41 -17.72 9.48
C GLY A 16 -59.86 -18.48 8.28
N PHE A 17 -59.40 -19.72 8.49
CA PHE A 17 -58.97 -20.60 7.39
C PHE A 17 -60.08 -21.58 7.04
N ASP A 18 -60.36 -21.68 5.75
CA ASP A 18 -61.20 -22.67 5.12
C ASP A 18 -60.54 -24.05 5.30
N ALA A 19 -61.33 -25.12 5.47
CA ALA A 19 -60.81 -26.47 5.69
C ALA A 19 -59.88 -26.95 4.56
N GLU A 20 -60.07 -26.44 3.34
CA GLU A 20 -59.25 -26.73 2.16
C GLU A 20 -57.89 -26.00 2.19
N GLU A 21 -57.82 -24.82 2.83
CA GLU A 21 -56.60 -24.02 2.95
C GLU A 21 -55.68 -24.57 4.05
N ALA A 22 -56.26 -25.08 5.15
CA ALA A 22 -55.52 -25.77 6.21
C ALA A 22 -54.87 -27.09 5.74
N GLN A 23 -55.49 -27.78 4.79
CA GLN A 23 -54.99 -29.03 4.22
C GLN A 23 -53.87 -28.80 3.18
N ASN A 24 -53.93 -27.70 2.42
CA ASN A 24 -52.87 -27.30 1.50
C ASN A 24 -51.58 -26.82 2.22
N VAL A 25 -51.72 -26.19 3.38
CA VAL A 25 -50.56 -25.80 4.22
C VAL A 25 -49.85 -27.04 4.80
N TYR A 26 -50.59 -28.11 5.10
CA TYR A 26 -50.00 -29.35 5.63
C TYR A 26 -49.33 -30.21 4.54
N HIS A 27 -49.93 -30.35 3.36
CA HIS A 27 -49.28 -31.06 2.24
C HIS A 27 -48.11 -30.29 1.60
N GLY A 28 -48.04 -28.97 1.78
CA GLY A 28 -46.84 -28.19 1.45
C GLY A 28 -45.64 -28.55 2.34
N GLY A 29 -45.87 -28.95 3.59
CA GLY A 29 -44.82 -29.32 4.56
C GLY A 29 -44.18 -30.69 4.31
N GLU A 30 -44.95 -31.69 3.86
CA GLU A 30 -44.41 -33.03 3.57
C GLU A 30 -43.54 -33.06 2.29
N ILE A 31 -43.87 -32.25 1.27
CA ILE A 31 -43.02 -32.09 0.08
C ILE A 31 -41.71 -31.37 0.43
N GLU A 32 -41.71 -30.53 1.46
CA GLU A 32 -40.53 -29.83 1.95
C GLU A 32 -39.60 -30.76 2.75
N GLU A 33 -40.13 -31.70 3.53
CA GLU A 33 -39.35 -32.72 4.25
C GLU A 33 -38.62 -33.71 3.31
N ASP A 34 -39.26 -34.14 2.22
CA ASP A 34 -38.65 -35.05 1.24
C ASP A 34 -37.59 -34.37 0.34
N LEU A 35 -37.69 -33.05 0.12
CA LEU A 35 -36.64 -32.25 -0.52
C LEU A 35 -35.48 -31.92 0.45
N GLU A 36 -35.73 -31.94 1.76
CA GLU A 36 -34.73 -31.72 2.80
C GLU A 36 -33.79 -32.92 3.02
N ALA A 37 -34.29 -34.14 2.83
CA ALA A 37 -33.49 -35.36 2.98
C ALA A 37 -32.39 -35.53 1.89
N GLY A 38 -32.51 -34.86 0.75
CA GLY A 38 -31.58 -34.95 -0.39
C GLY A 38 -30.51 -33.84 -0.49
N ALA A 39 -30.66 -32.74 0.26
CA ALA A 39 -29.78 -31.58 0.15
C ALA A 39 -28.65 -31.61 1.20
N SER A 40 -27.64 -32.44 0.98
CA SER A 40 -26.41 -32.43 1.78
C SER A 40 -25.83 -31.01 1.84
N ARG A 41 -25.68 -30.44 3.05
CA ARG A 41 -24.96 -29.18 3.32
C ARG A 41 -23.66 -29.14 2.51
N SER A 42 -23.62 -28.38 1.41
CA SER A 42 -22.41 -28.29 0.59
C SER A 42 -21.43 -27.34 1.29
N GLU A 43 -20.46 -27.89 2.01
CA GLU A 43 -19.33 -27.10 2.50
C GLU A 43 -18.68 -26.32 1.32
N PRO A 44 -18.15 -25.11 1.57
CA PRO A 44 -17.43 -24.36 0.56
C PRO A 44 -16.35 -25.21 -0.09
N SER A 45 -16.32 -25.22 -1.42
CA SER A 45 -15.35 -26.03 -2.15
C SER A 45 -13.94 -25.53 -1.79
N PRO A 46 -13.06 -26.37 -1.20
CA PRO A 46 -11.71 -25.97 -0.80
C PRO A 46 -10.89 -25.47 -2.00
N ILE A 47 -11.23 -25.94 -3.21
CA ILE A 47 -10.63 -25.51 -4.47
C ILE A 47 -10.93 -24.02 -4.74
N ARG A 48 -12.15 -23.54 -4.45
CA ARG A 48 -12.50 -22.12 -4.65
C ARG A 48 -11.74 -21.21 -3.69
N ALA A 49 -11.69 -21.60 -2.42
CA ALA A 49 -10.93 -20.89 -1.41
C ALA A 49 -9.44 -20.79 -1.78
N PHE A 50 -8.87 -21.88 -2.30
CA PHE A 50 -7.49 -21.90 -2.79
C PHE A 50 -7.27 -20.99 -4.00
N ILE A 51 -8.15 -21.05 -5.01
CA ILE A 51 -8.06 -20.17 -6.19
C ILE A 51 -8.16 -18.70 -5.75
N TRP A 52 -9.09 -18.38 -4.85
CA TRP A 52 -9.25 -17.02 -4.34
C TRP A 52 -7.98 -16.53 -3.65
N MET A 53 -7.39 -17.36 -2.79
CA MET A 53 -6.15 -17.05 -2.08
C MET A 53 -5.01 -16.68 -3.05
N ILE A 54 -4.79 -17.51 -4.08
CA ILE A 54 -3.72 -17.28 -5.06
C ILE A 54 -4.02 -16.05 -5.92
N CYS A 55 -5.26 -15.90 -6.41
CA CYS A 55 -5.65 -14.76 -7.23
C CYS A 55 -5.59 -13.44 -6.44
N SER A 56 -6.01 -13.44 -5.17
CA SER A 56 -5.94 -12.27 -4.29
C SER A 56 -4.49 -11.84 -4.07
N ALA A 57 -3.63 -12.78 -3.64
CA ALA A 57 -2.22 -12.48 -3.42
C ALA A 57 -1.53 -11.98 -4.70
N THR A 58 -1.83 -12.62 -5.84
CA THR A 58 -1.28 -12.22 -7.15
C THR A 58 -1.77 -10.83 -7.55
N ALA A 59 -3.06 -10.52 -7.42
CA ALA A 59 -3.61 -9.20 -7.75
C ALA A 59 -2.95 -8.09 -6.92
N ILE A 60 -2.79 -8.29 -5.60
CA ILE A 60 -2.18 -7.30 -4.71
C ILE A 60 -0.71 -7.05 -5.10
N TYR A 61 0.06 -8.12 -5.21
CA TYR A 61 1.50 -8.03 -5.51
C TYR A 61 1.77 -7.45 -6.90
N THR A 62 1.05 -7.94 -7.92
CA THR A 62 1.22 -7.46 -9.31
C THR A 62 0.77 -6.01 -9.47
N THR A 63 -0.26 -5.55 -8.74
CA THR A 63 -0.66 -4.15 -8.75
C THR A 63 0.44 -3.24 -8.21
N LYS A 64 1.08 -3.61 -7.09
CA LYS A 64 2.22 -2.86 -6.55
C LYS A 64 3.40 -2.84 -7.52
N ARG A 65 3.75 -3.99 -8.10
CA ARG A 65 4.82 -4.12 -9.12
C ARG A 65 4.54 -3.29 -10.36
N LEU A 66 3.30 -3.28 -10.85
CA LEU A 66 2.89 -2.51 -12.01
C LEU A 66 3.08 -1.00 -11.74
N MET A 67 2.63 -0.53 -10.58
CA MET A 67 2.73 0.88 -10.23
C MET A 67 4.14 1.32 -9.88
N ILE A 68 5.01 0.47 -9.31
CA ILE A 68 6.33 0.92 -8.83
C ILE A 68 7.45 0.52 -9.79
N ASN A 69 7.52 -0.75 -10.19
CA ASN A 69 8.65 -1.27 -10.99
C ASN A 69 8.44 -1.06 -12.49
N HIS A 70 7.19 -0.99 -12.96
CA HIS A 70 6.88 -0.76 -14.38
C HIS A 70 6.49 0.70 -14.67
N VAL A 71 6.70 1.61 -13.70
CA VAL A 71 6.48 3.07 -13.84
C VAL A 71 5.04 3.41 -14.27
N TYR A 72 4.07 2.51 -14.06
CA TYR A 72 2.67 2.74 -14.43
C TYR A 72 1.90 3.35 -13.25
N HIS A 73 2.23 4.60 -12.92
CA HIS A 73 1.77 5.35 -11.74
C HIS A 73 0.32 5.88 -11.82
N TYR A 74 -0.61 5.05 -12.30
CA TYR A 74 -1.99 5.45 -12.58
C TYR A 74 -3.01 4.59 -11.80
N PRO A 75 -3.06 4.67 -10.45
CA PRO A 75 -3.94 3.87 -9.61
C PRO A 75 -5.43 4.00 -9.99
N LEU A 76 -5.92 5.18 -10.34
CA LEU A 76 -7.32 5.41 -10.69
C LEU A 76 -7.65 4.81 -12.06
N THR A 77 -6.74 4.93 -13.03
CA THR A 77 -6.86 4.26 -14.34
C THR A 77 -6.85 2.74 -14.18
N ILE A 78 -5.99 2.19 -13.32
CA ILE A 78 -5.97 0.76 -13.00
C ILE A 78 -7.31 0.33 -12.39
N ALA A 79 -7.84 1.09 -11.41
CA ALA A 79 -9.13 0.81 -10.80
C ALA A 79 -10.27 0.85 -11.83
N PHE A 80 -10.30 1.87 -12.69
CA PHE A 80 -11.29 2.03 -13.75
C PHE A 80 -11.30 0.83 -14.69
N ARG A 81 -10.12 0.47 -15.23
CA ARG A 81 -9.96 -0.69 -16.11
C ARG A 81 -10.35 -1.99 -15.42
N SER A 82 -10.02 -2.13 -14.14
CA SER A 82 -10.41 -3.30 -13.34
C SER A 82 -11.93 -3.42 -13.27
N TYR A 83 -12.66 -2.33 -12.99
CA TYR A 83 -14.13 -2.34 -12.99
C TYR A 83 -14.73 -2.62 -14.38
N VAL A 84 -14.15 -2.07 -15.45
CA VAL A 84 -14.59 -2.35 -16.83
C VAL A 84 -14.43 -3.84 -17.17
N VAL A 85 -13.26 -4.41 -16.93
CA VAL A 85 -12.99 -5.84 -17.20
C VAL A 85 -13.94 -6.71 -16.38
N LEU A 86 -14.10 -6.41 -15.09
CA LEU A 86 -14.99 -7.15 -14.20
C LEU A 86 -16.46 -7.08 -14.68
N GLY A 87 -16.89 -5.92 -15.15
CA GLY A 87 -18.22 -5.72 -15.73
C GLY A 87 -18.43 -6.51 -17.02
N VAL A 88 -17.45 -6.51 -17.93
CA VAL A 88 -17.52 -7.31 -19.17
C VAL A 88 -17.62 -8.80 -18.85
N VAL A 89 -16.75 -9.32 -17.99
CA VAL A 89 -16.77 -10.75 -17.62
C VAL A 89 -18.07 -11.11 -16.90
N TYR A 90 -18.57 -10.23 -16.02
CA TYR A 90 -19.85 -10.44 -15.35
C TYR A 90 -21.03 -10.48 -16.32
N ILE A 91 -21.08 -9.60 -17.31
CA ILE A 91 -22.12 -9.63 -18.37
C ILE A 91 -22.03 -10.94 -19.17
N ILE A 92 -20.83 -11.37 -19.56
CA ILE A 92 -20.62 -12.64 -20.28
C ILE A 92 -21.10 -13.81 -19.42
N ALA A 93 -20.76 -13.83 -18.14
CA ALA A 93 -21.16 -14.90 -17.22
C ALA A 93 -22.68 -14.96 -17.02
N LEU A 94 -23.35 -13.81 -16.92
CA LEU A 94 -24.83 -13.74 -16.87
C LEU A 94 -25.48 -14.27 -18.14
N ARG A 95 -24.87 -14.05 -19.32
CA ARG A 95 -25.35 -14.59 -20.60
C ARG A 95 -25.18 -16.10 -20.67
N MET A 96 -23.98 -16.60 -20.37
CA MET A 96 -23.68 -18.04 -20.41
C MET A 96 -24.45 -18.85 -19.37
N GLY A 97 -24.68 -18.27 -18.18
CA GLY A 97 -25.46 -18.90 -17.10
C GLY A 97 -26.94 -19.08 -17.45
N SER A 98 -27.45 -18.37 -18.46
CA SER A 98 -28.83 -18.49 -18.93
C SER A 98 -29.05 -19.71 -19.83
N GLU A 99 -28.00 -20.33 -20.39
CA GLU A 99 -28.11 -21.35 -21.45
C GLU A 99 -27.68 -22.77 -21.01
N SER A 100 -27.01 -22.94 -19.87
CA SER A 100 -26.44 -24.23 -19.47
C SER A 100 -27.41 -25.11 -18.66
N THR A 101 -27.97 -26.14 -19.28
CA THR A 101 -28.81 -27.20 -18.67
C THR A 101 -28.02 -28.29 -17.92
N THR A 102 -26.69 -28.36 -18.04
CA THR A 102 -25.87 -29.39 -17.38
C THR A 102 -25.61 -29.13 -15.88
N ALA A 103 -26.06 -30.05 -15.03
CA ALA A 103 -25.98 -30.00 -13.56
C ALA A 103 -24.57 -29.76 -12.96
N ASN A 104 -23.50 -30.20 -13.64
CA ASN A 104 -22.13 -29.99 -13.17
C ASN A 104 -21.59 -28.56 -13.40
N LYS A 105 -22.03 -27.87 -14.46
CA LYS A 105 -21.67 -26.45 -14.70
C LYS A 105 -22.45 -25.51 -13.77
N ALA A 106 -23.68 -25.89 -13.41
CA ALA A 106 -24.54 -25.15 -12.49
C ALA A 106 -23.96 -25.05 -11.06
N LYS A 107 -23.19 -26.05 -10.60
CA LYS A 107 -22.51 -26.00 -9.31
C LYS A 107 -21.40 -24.95 -9.28
N ILE A 108 -20.65 -24.77 -10.37
CA ILE A 108 -19.54 -23.79 -10.45
C ILE A 108 -20.06 -22.35 -10.50
N LEU A 109 -21.18 -22.10 -11.19
CA LEU A 109 -21.79 -20.78 -11.36
C LEU A 109 -22.96 -20.47 -10.40
N GLN A 110 -23.10 -21.18 -9.28
CA GLN A 110 -24.32 -21.12 -8.45
C GLN A 110 -24.64 -19.70 -7.89
N GLY A 111 -23.63 -18.83 -7.72
CA GLY A 111 -23.81 -17.41 -7.35
C GLY A 111 -24.19 -16.46 -8.50
N MET A 112 -24.20 -16.95 -9.74
CA MET A 112 -24.46 -16.17 -10.97
C MET A 112 -25.70 -16.65 -11.73
N ARG A 113 -26.57 -17.41 -11.06
CA ARG A 113 -27.81 -17.87 -11.68
C ARG A 113 -28.66 -16.64 -12.01
N LYS A 114 -29.04 -16.48 -13.27
CA LYS A 114 -29.93 -15.40 -13.69
C LYS A 114 -31.21 -15.46 -12.82
N PRO A 115 -31.61 -14.37 -12.15
CA PRO A 115 -32.84 -14.38 -11.37
C PRO A 115 -34.02 -14.67 -12.31
N SER A 116 -34.89 -15.62 -11.95
CA SER A 116 -36.06 -15.91 -12.79
C SER A 116 -37.10 -14.81 -12.63
N GLY A 117 -37.67 -14.35 -13.75
CA GLY A 117 -38.75 -13.36 -13.79
C GLY A 117 -38.39 -12.13 -14.63
N ASN A 118 -39.37 -11.61 -15.38
CA ASN A 118 -39.21 -10.50 -16.32
C ASN A 118 -39.12 -9.11 -15.66
N GLY A 119 -38.83 -9.04 -14.36
CA GLY A 119 -38.69 -7.76 -13.64
C GLY A 119 -37.33 -7.10 -13.89
N PRO A 120 -37.23 -5.75 -13.80
CA PRO A 120 -35.95 -5.07 -13.91
C PRO A 120 -34.98 -5.56 -12.83
N LEU A 121 -33.71 -5.76 -13.22
CA LEU A 121 -32.62 -6.19 -12.33
C LEU A 121 -32.36 -5.19 -11.20
N LEU A 122 -32.68 -3.91 -11.40
CA LEU A 122 -32.81 -2.92 -10.33
C LEU A 122 -34.26 -2.96 -9.81
N SER A 123 -34.51 -3.72 -8.74
CA SER A 123 -35.79 -3.68 -8.02
C SER A 123 -35.65 -2.85 -6.74
N PHE A 124 -36.77 -2.58 -6.06
CA PHE A 124 -36.80 -1.88 -4.77
C PHE A 124 -35.86 -2.50 -3.71
N CYS A 125 -35.65 -3.82 -3.72
CA CYS A 125 -34.71 -4.51 -2.84
C CYS A 125 -33.24 -4.09 -3.05
N SER A 126 -32.89 -3.55 -4.22
CA SER A 126 -31.54 -3.05 -4.52
C SER A 126 -31.24 -1.74 -3.77
N THR A 127 -32.24 -0.97 -3.31
CA THR A 127 -32.00 0.31 -2.62
C THR A 127 -31.25 0.13 -1.29
N ALA A 128 -31.54 -0.95 -0.57
CA ALA A 128 -30.83 -1.31 0.67
C ALA A 128 -29.35 -1.68 0.43
N MET A 129 -28.96 -1.98 -0.81
CA MET A 129 -27.60 -2.32 -1.20
C MET A 129 -26.76 -1.10 -1.60
N ILE A 130 -27.35 0.09 -1.75
CA ILE A 130 -26.64 1.29 -2.20
C ILE A 130 -25.46 1.64 -1.27
N PRO A 131 -25.60 1.69 0.07
CA PRO A 131 -24.48 2.03 0.95
C PRO A 131 -23.31 1.05 0.82
N ALA A 132 -23.63 -0.26 0.74
CA ALA A 132 -22.62 -1.30 0.54
C ALA A 132 -21.91 -1.12 -0.81
N ALA A 133 -22.69 -0.87 -1.87
CA ALA A 133 -22.16 -0.74 -3.22
C ALA A 133 -21.27 0.49 -3.39
N VAL A 134 -21.66 1.63 -2.82
CA VAL A 134 -20.88 2.89 -2.82
C VAL A 134 -19.59 2.70 -2.03
N ALA A 135 -19.65 2.11 -0.84
CA ALA A 135 -18.45 1.84 -0.04
C ALA A 135 -17.49 0.89 -0.79
N ALA A 136 -18.01 -0.17 -1.41
CA ALA A 136 -17.21 -1.09 -2.21
C ALA A 136 -16.57 -0.40 -3.44
N ALA A 137 -17.32 0.46 -4.12
CA ALA A 137 -16.87 1.21 -5.28
C ALA A 137 -15.77 2.23 -4.95
N ALA A 138 -15.85 2.88 -3.80
CA ALA A 138 -14.81 3.80 -3.33
C ALA A 138 -13.58 3.08 -2.77
N SER A 139 -13.75 1.88 -2.21
CA SER A 139 -12.66 1.19 -1.51
C SER A 139 -11.46 0.82 -2.40
N LEU A 140 -11.70 0.36 -3.64
CA LEU A 140 -10.63 -0.06 -4.55
C LEU A 140 -9.73 1.10 -4.97
N PRO A 141 -10.23 2.21 -5.56
CA PRO A 141 -9.35 3.32 -5.94
C PRO A 141 -8.59 3.90 -4.74
N MET A 142 -9.22 4.04 -3.57
CA MET A 142 -8.54 4.49 -2.35
C MET A 142 -7.42 3.53 -1.92
N LEU A 143 -7.64 2.23 -2.03
CA LEU A 143 -6.62 1.23 -1.69
C LEU A 143 -5.48 1.20 -2.71
N LEU A 144 -5.75 1.43 -4.00
CA LEU A 144 -4.72 1.55 -5.02
C LEU A 144 -3.87 2.81 -4.82
N GLU A 145 -4.49 3.93 -4.45
CA GLU A 145 -3.77 5.14 -4.01
C GLU A 145 -2.91 4.88 -2.76
N GLY A 146 -3.47 4.16 -1.79
CA GLY A 146 -2.72 3.70 -0.62
C GLY A 146 -1.51 2.84 -1.00
N LEU A 147 -1.68 1.91 -1.95
CA LEU A 147 -0.60 1.07 -2.48
C LEU A 147 0.47 1.86 -3.23
N LEU A 148 0.11 2.91 -3.97
CA LEU A 148 1.08 3.78 -4.64
C LEU A 148 1.91 4.55 -3.60
N HIS A 149 1.25 5.14 -2.59
CA HIS A 149 1.88 6.05 -1.65
C HIS A 149 2.51 5.40 -0.42
N MET A 150 2.18 4.15 -0.09
CA MET A 150 2.83 3.40 1.00
C MET A 150 3.95 2.53 0.43
N PRO A 151 5.25 2.84 0.66
CA PRO A 151 6.35 2.08 0.10
C PRO A 151 6.37 0.62 0.58
N SER A 152 6.08 0.41 1.86
CA SER A 152 6.02 -0.91 2.51
C SER A 152 4.70 -1.62 2.22
N LEU A 153 4.69 -2.52 1.23
CA LEU A 153 3.57 -3.43 0.98
C LEU A 153 3.20 -4.32 2.20
N PRO A 154 4.17 -4.83 3.00
CA PRO A 154 3.88 -5.60 4.21
C PRO A 154 2.89 -4.93 5.15
N VAL A 155 2.99 -3.62 5.37
CA VAL A 155 2.10 -2.92 6.30
C VAL A 155 0.66 -2.90 5.84
N LEU A 156 0.39 -2.58 4.58
CA LEU A 156 -0.98 -2.59 4.06
C LEU A 156 -1.65 -3.95 4.24
N VAL A 157 -0.88 -5.02 4.04
CA VAL A 157 -1.37 -6.39 4.19
C VAL A 157 -1.56 -6.75 5.66
N MET A 158 -0.66 -6.33 6.55
CA MET A 158 -0.79 -6.51 7.99
C MET A 158 -1.98 -5.73 8.60
N LEU A 159 -2.54 -4.76 7.88
CA LEU A 159 -3.72 -3.99 8.30
C LEU A 159 -5.06 -4.64 7.92
N PHE A 160 -5.09 -5.76 7.19
CA PHE A 160 -6.35 -6.45 6.84
C PHE A 160 -7.26 -6.79 8.05
N PRO A 161 -6.77 -7.05 9.29
CA PRO A 161 -7.62 -7.23 10.47
C PRO A 161 -8.60 -6.07 10.70
N LEU A 162 -8.27 -4.85 10.25
CA LEU A 162 -9.16 -3.68 10.34
C LEU A 162 -10.43 -3.84 9.51
N ILE A 163 -10.42 -4.63 8.43
CA ILE A 163 -11.62 -4.92 7.62
C ILE A 163 -12.71 -5.54 8.52
N TYR A 164 -12.32 -6.59 9.26
CA TYR A 164 -13.21 -7.32 10.13
C TYR A 164 -13.54 -6.55 11.41
N ALA A 165 -12.62 -5.73 11.92
CA ALA A 165 -12.90 -4.82 13.02
C ALA A 165 -13.98 -3.79 12.63
N ALA A 166 -13.84 -3.15 11.46
CA ALA A 166 -14.80 -2.19 10.94
C ALA A 166 -16.17 -2.83 10.67
N GLU A 167 -16.21 -4.00 10.01
CA GLU A 167 -17.44 -4.79 9.84
C GLU A 167 -18.12 -5.05 11.19
N SER A 168 -17.34 -5.46 12.19
CA SER A 168 -17.86 -5.77 13.53
C SER A 168 -18.47 -4.56 14.23
N LEU A 169 -17.81 -3.41 14.15
CA LEU A 169 -18.31 -2.17 14.73
C LEU A 169 -19.58 -1.67 14.04
N ILE A 170 -19.69 -1.86 12.73
CA ILE A 170 -20.88 -1.44 11.97
C ILE A 170 -22.08 -2.31 12.31
N LEU A 171 -21.90 -3.62 12.37
CA LEU A 171 -22.96 -4.55 12.77
C LEU A 171 -23.44 -4.27 14.21
N PHE A 172 -22.51 -3.95 15.11
CA PHE A 172 -22.82 -3.56 16.49
C PHE A 172 -23.58 -2.23 16.56
N THR A 173 -23.05 -1.18 15.93
CA THR A 173 -23.66 0.18 15.96
C THR A 173 -25.03 0.24 15.28
N CYS A 174 -25.24 -0.57 14.25
CA CYS A 174 -26.53 -0.64 13.54
C CYS A 174 -27.52 -1.63 14.18
N CYS A 175 -27.20 -2.23 15.33
CA CYS A 175 -28.03 -3.21 16.03
C CYS A 175 -28.53 -4.35 15.12
N SER A 176 -27.66 -4.86 14.25
CA SER A 176 -28.02 -5.92 13.31
C SER A 176 -28.42 -7.20 14.05
N GLN A 177 -29.47 -7.88 13.56
CA GLN A 177 -29.95 -9.13 14.16
C GLN A 177 -28.88 -10.23 14.14
N SER A 178 -27.99 -10.20 13.13
CA SER A 178 -26.87 -11.15 13.00
C SER A 178 -25.91 -11.14 14.19
N ARG A 179 -25.81 -10.02 14.90
CA ARG A 179 -24.80 -9.80 15.93
C ARG A 179 -25.38 -9.12 17.16
N SER A 180 -26.58 -9.55 17.56
CA SER A 180 -27.27 -9.14 18.79
C SER A 180 -26.49 -9.58 20.04
N GLN A 181 -25.31 -8.98 20.25
CA GLN A 181 -24.56 -9.04 21.50
C GLN A 181 -24.80 -7.73 22.24
N SER A 182 -25.06 -7.81 23.54
CA SER A 182 -25.26 -6.63 24.39
C SER A 182 -23.96 -5.90 24.76
N TRP A 183 -22.80 -6.38 24.28
CA TRP A 183 -21.48 -5.90 24.67
C TRP A 183 -20.67 -5.48 23.43
N LEU A 184 -19.83 -4.46 23.61
CA LEU A 184 -18.93 -3.96 22.58
C LEU A 184 -17.97 -5.09 22.10
N PRO A 185 -17.74 -5.25 20.78
CA PRO A 185 -16.86 -6.30 20.26
C PRO A 185 -15.40 -6.00 20.62
N TRP A 186 -14.94 -6.55 21.74
CA TRP A 186 -13.59 -6.32 22.26
C TRP A 186 -12.51 -6.80 21.27
N GLU A 187 -12.80 -7.81 20.44
CA GLU A 187 -11.90 -8.30 19.40
C GLU A 187 -11.58 -7.21 18.38
N ALA A 188 -12.57 -6.37 18.05
CA ALA A 188 -12.39 -5.23 17.14
C ALA A 188 -11.48 -4.16 17.77
N LEU A 189 -11.62 -3.90 19.08
CA LEU A 189 -10.74 -2.97 19.80
C LEU A 189 -9.28 -3.46 19.81
N VAL A 190 -9.08 -4.75 20.07
CA VAL A 190 -7.73 -5.36 20.06
C VAL A 190 -7.12 -5.29 18.65
N ALA A 191 -7.89 -5.61 17.61
CA ALA A 191 -7.43 -5.52 16.23
C ALA A 191 -7.06 -4.07 15.84
N MET A 192 -7.84 -3.07 16.26
CA MET A 192 -7.50 -1.66 16.05
C MET A 192 -6.23 -1.25 16.79
N GLY A 193 -6.09 -1.61 18.07
CA GLY A 193 -4.89 -1.31 18.85
C GLY A 193 -3.63 -1.96 18.26
N ALA A 194 -3.72 -3.22 17.86
CA ALA A 194 -2.62 -3.92 17.19
C ALA A 194 -2.28 -3.31 15.83
N SER A 195 -3.27 -2.89 15.05
CA SER A 195 -3.06 -2.20 13.76
C SER A 195 -2.37 -0.84 13.96
N ALA A 196 -2.71 -0.12 15.03
CA ALA A 196 -1.99 1.09 15.42
C ALA A 196 -0.52 0.82 15.78
N VAL A 197 -0.23 -0.31 16.46
CA VAL A 197 1.15 -0.74 16.73
C VAL A 197 1.90 -1.08 15.43
N VAL A 198 1.23 -1.73 14.46
CA VAL A 198 1.82 -1.99 13.13
C VAL A 198 2.21 -0.69 12.43
N LEU A 199 1.32 0.30 12.41
CA LEU A 199 1.55 1.61 11.81
C LEU A 199 2.63 2.42 12.56
N TYR A 200 2.62 2.39 13.89
CA TYR A 200 3.58 3.13 14.72
C TYR A 200 5.03 2.65 14.49
N ASN A 201 5.21 1.36 14.20
CA ASN A 201 6.52 0.78 13.92
C ASN A 201 6.85 0.75 12.40
N GLU A 202 6.03 1.36 11.54
CA GLU A 202 6.32 1.47 10.11
C GLU A 202 7.33 2.59 9.86
N TYR A 203 8.53 2.19 9.46
CA TYR A 203 9.65 3.11 9.25
C TYR A 203 9.50 3.93 7.95
N ARG A 204 8.70 3.52 6.96
CA ARG A 204 8.42 4.25 5.71
C ARG A 204 7.01 4.82 5.64
N LEU A 205 6.48 5.26 6.78
CA LEU A 205 5.13 5.80 6.83
C LEU A 205 5.05 7.12 6.04
N MET A 206 4.06 7.22 5.16
CA MET A 206 3.75 8.44 4.40
C MET A 206 2.30 8.84 4.64
N VAL A 207 2.05 10.14 4.80
CA VAL A 207 0.70 10.66 5.11
C VAL A 207 -0.34 10.25 4.05
N PRO A 208 -0.11 10.41 2.73
CA PRO A 208 -1.09 9.98 1.73
C PRO A 208 -1.33 8.46 1.76
N GLY A 209 -0.28 7.67 1.96
CA GLY A 209 -0.38 6.21 2.08
C GLY A 209 -1.21 5.78 3.30
N LEU A 210 -1.03 6.46 4.43
CA LEU A 210 -1.81 6.25 5.64
C LEU A 210 -3.28 6.61 5.42
N VAL A 211 -3.57 7.79 4.88
CA VAL A 211 -4.94 8.26 4.66
C VAL A 211 -5.67 7.35 3.68
N TRP A 212 -5.16 7.17 2.46
CA TRP A 212 -5.84 6.41 1.42
C TRP A 212 -5.86 4.91 1.69
N GLY A 213 -4.74 4.35 2.17
CA GLY A 213 -4.64 2.92 2.48
C GLY A 213 -5.56 2.50 3.62
N VAL A 214 -5.55 3.22 4.75
CA VAL A 214 -6.43 2.89 5.89
C VAL A 214 -7.89 3.15 5.54
N LEU A 215 -8.22 4.27 4.89
CA LEU A 215 -9.60 4.53 4.48
C LEU A 215 -10.11 3.48 3.49
N GLY A 216 -9.30 3.06 2.51
CA GLY A 216 -9.66 1.97 1.59
C GLY A 216 -10.03 0.70 2.35
N ILE A 217 -9.18 0.28 3.31
CA ILE A 217 -9.42 -0.89 4.17
C ILE A 217 -10.69 -0.76 5.02
N LEU A 218 -10.92 0.41 5.63
CA LEU A 218 -12.12 0.68 6.41
C LEU A 218 -13.38 0.66 5.54
N PHE A 219 -13.30 1.16 4.30
CA PHE A 219 -14.41 1.12 3.34
C PHE A 219 -14.74 -0.29 2.87
N ILE A 220 -13.76 -1.20 2.80
CA ILE A 220 -14.02 -2.64 2.58
C ILE A 220 -14.83 -3.21 3.75
N GLY A 221 -14.44 -2.91 4.99
CA GLY A 221 -15.19 -3.33 6.18
C GLY A 221 -16.60 -2.72 6.23
N LEU A 222 -16.74 -1.46 5.81
CA LEU A 222 -18.01 -0.77 5.68
C LEU A 222 -18.92 -1.41 4.63
N ALA A 223 -18.38 -1.71 3.46
CA ALA A 223 -19.10 -2.43 2.42
C ALA A 223 -19.63 -3.77 2.92
N ARG A 224 -18.82 -4.55 3.63
CA ARG A 224 -19.22 -5.84 4.24
C ARG A 224 -20.34 -5.68 5.25
N GLY A 225 -20.18 -4.79 6.23
CA GLY A 225 -21.19 -4.55 7.27
C GLY A 225 -22.53 -4.07 6.67
N CYS A 226 -22.49 -3.11 5.76
CA CYS A 226 -23.68 -2.64 5.05
C CYS A 226 -24.31 -3.71 4.16
N PHE A 227 -23.51 -4.58 3.54
CA PHE A 227 -24.02 -5.67 2.72
C PHE A 227 -24.82 -6.67 3.57
N VAL A 228 -24.29 -7.05 4.74
CA VAL A 228 -24.99 -7.93 5.69
C VAL A 228 -26.32 -7.29 6.14
N ILE A 229 -26.30 -6.02 6.57
CA ILE A 229 -27.51 -5.30 7.00
C ILE A 229 -28.53 -5.20 5.86
N GLY A 230 -28.10 -4.86 4.65
CA GLY A 230 -28.97 -4.79 3.49
C GLY A 230 -29.58 -6.14 3.15
N SER A 231 -28.81 -7.22 3.33
CA SER A 231 -29.26 -8.59 3.05
C SER A 231 -30.29 -9.05 4.08
N GLU A 232 -30.15 -8.67 5.34
CA GLU A 232 -31.15 -8.92 6.39
C GLU A 232 -32.45 -8.17 6.10
N ARG A 233 -32.35 -6.89 5.71
CA ARG A 233 -33.52 -6.05 5.38
C ARG A 233 -34.28 -6.52 4.14
N SER A 234 -33.65 -7.34 3.30
CA SER A 234 -34.28 -7.89 2.09
C SER A 234 -35.29 -9.01 2.36
N GLY A 235 -35.52 -9.40 3.63
CA GLY A 235 -36.59 -10.30 4.09
C GLY A 235 -36.16 -11.76 4.29
N SER A 236 -36.81 -12.46 5.23
CA SER A 236 -36.47 -13.85 5.63
C SER A 236 -37.27 -14.94 4.92
N ASP A 237 -38.50 -14.68 4.45
CA ASP A 237 -39.40 -15.74 3.93
C ASP A 237 -39.80 -15.62 2.44
N LEU A 238 -39.47 -14.53 1.74
CA LEU A 238 -39.82 -14.36 0.32
C LEU A 238 -38.63 -14.66 -0.60
N ALA A 239 -38.49 -15.95 -0.96
CA ALA A 239 -37.67 -16.54 -2.03
C ALA A 239 -36.18 -16.18 -2.07
N VAL A 240 -35.32 -17.21 -2.11
CA VAL A 240 -33.89 -17.17 -2.50
C VAL A 240 -33.59 -16.18 -3.65
N GLN A 241 -34.57 -15.95 -4.53
CA GLN A 241 -34.54 -14.98 -5.62
C GLN A 241 -34.42 -13.51 -5.18
N ALA A 242 -35.03 -13.08 -4.07
CA ALA A 242 -34.91 -11.70 -3.59
C ALA A 242 -33.48 -11.39 -3.13
N LYS A 243 -32.87 -12.32 -2.37
CA LYS A 243 -31.46 -12.22 -1.96
C LYS A 243 -30.52 -12.23 -3.16
N LEU A 244 -30.79 -13.09 -4.14
CA LEU A 244 -30.03 -13.14 -5.39
C LEU A 244 -30.14 -11.85 -6.21
N LYS A 245 -31.35 -11.25 -6.29
CA LYS A 245 -31.56 -9.93 -6.93
C LYS A 245 -30.83 -8.81 -6.19
N ALA A 246 -30.87 -8.81 -4.86
CA ALA A 246 -30.13 -7.82 -4.06
C ALA A 246 -28.62 -7.95 -4.29
N TYR A 247 -28.08 -9.17 -4.34
CA TYR A 247 -26.68 -9.44 -4.65
C TYR A 247 -26.27 -8.97 -6.06
N HIS A 248 -27.06 -9.30 -7.08
CA HIS A 248 -26.81 -8.79 -8.43
C HIS A 248 -26.91 -7.26 -8.50
N GLY A 249 -27.85 -6.67 -7.76
CA GLY A 249 -27.97 -5.22 -7.61
C GLY A 249 -26.73 -4.60 -6.97
N PHE A 250 -26.21 -5.19 -5.89
CA PHE A 250 -24.95 -4.80 -5.27
C PHE A 250 -23.80 -4.84 -6.29
N ILE A 251 -23.61 -5.95 -7.00
CA ILE A 251 -22.55 -6.08 -8.00
C ILE A 251 -22.66 -4.99 -9.08
N ILE A 252 -23.84 -4.87 -9.70
CA ILE A 252 -24.06 -3.93 -10.81
C ILE A 252 -23.80 -2.50 -10.34
N MET A 253 -24.33 -2.12 -9.17
CA MET A 253 -24.12 -0.78 -8.63
C MET A 253 -22.66 -0.53 -8.25
N THR A 254 -21.95 -1.49 -7.66
CA THR A 254 -20.52 -1.35 -7.37
C THR A 254 -19.71 -1.17 -8.63
N LEU A 255 -20.00 -1.91 -9.70
CA LEU A 255 -19.33 -1.76 -11.00
C LEU A 255 -19.61 -0.38 -11.61
N LEU A 256 -20.88 0.07 -11.60
CA LEU A 256 -21.28 1.37 -12.15
C LEU A 256 -20.66 2.54 -11.37
N PHE A 257 -20.83 2.56 -10.05
CA PHE A 257 -20.21 3.58 -9.20
C PHE A 257 -18.69 3.52 -9.24
N GLY A 258 -18.12 2.31 -9.29
CA GLY A 258 -16.68 2.11 -9.40
C GLY A 258 -16.11 2.74 -10.67
N MET A 259 -16.71 2.43 -11.83
CA MET A 259 -16.35 3.07 -13.12
C MET A 259 -16.53 4.58 -13.08
N LEU A 260 -17.61 5.07 -12.45
CA LEU A 260 -17.87 6.51 -12.35
C LEU A 260 -16.82 7.22 -11.49
N PHE A 261 -16.59 6.75 -10.26
CA PHE A 261 -15.65 7.36 -9.34
C PHE A 261 -14.22 7.30 -9.87
N SER A 262 -13.76 6.12 -10.27
CA SER A 262 -12.40 5.96 -10.80
C SER A 262 -12.21 6.64 -12.15
N GLY A 263 -13.20 6.62 -13.05
CA GLY A 263 -13.11 7.26 -14.36
C GLY A 263 -13.10 8.79 -14.28
N ILE A 264 -13.99 9.38 -13.47
CA ILE A 264 -14.00 10.84 -13.24
C ILE A 264 -12.70 11.27 -12.57
N SER A 265 -12.30 10.60 -11.49
CA SER A 265 -11.07 10.95 -10.77
C SER A 265 -9.83 10.77 -11.65
N ALA A 266 -9.73 9.68 -12.44
CA ALA A 266 -8.63 9.49 -13.38
C ALA A 266 -8.57 10.61 -14.41
N TYR A 267 -9.71 11.01 -15.00
CA TYR A 267 -9.74 12.09 -15.99
C TYR A 267 -9.23 13.43 -15.44
N PHE A 268 -9.54 13.76 -14.18
CA PHE A 268 -9.15 15.03 -13.57
C PHE A 268 -7.78 15.02 -12.90
N LEU A 269 -7.33 13.87 -12.38
CA LEU A 269 -6.12 13.76 -11.56
C LEU A 269 -4.96 13.08 -12.29
N GLU A 270 -5.24 12.20 -13.23
CA GLU A 270 -4.24 11.46 -14.01
C GLU A 270 -4.26 12.00 -15.45
N HIS A 271 -3.31 12.85 -15.81
CA HIS A 271 -3.21 13.40 -17.17
C HIS A 271 -2.83 12.32 -18.21
N ILE A 272 -3.83 11.55 -18.66
CA ILE A 272 -3.74 10.36 -19.54
C ILE A 272 -3.15 10.67 -20.94
N GLU A 273 -2.99 11.93 -21.33
CA GLU A 273 -2.54 12.34 -22.67
C GLU A 273 -1.10 11.91 -23.02
N SER A 274 -0.35 11.36 -22.07
CA SER A 274 1.05 10.93 -22.25
C SER A 274 1.28 9.41 -22.18
N ILE A 275 0.27 8.56 -22.45
CA ILE A 275 0.49 7.09 -22.47
C ILE A 275 1.47 6.73 -23.61
N TYR A 276 2.74 6.61 -23.25
CA TYR A 276 3.77 5.97 -24.07
C TYR A 276 3.37 4.52 -24.37
N PRO A 277 3.83 3.94 -25.49
CA PRO A 277 3.60 2.53 -25.77
C PRO A 277 4.15 1.69 -24.61
N ALA A 278 3.25 1.05 -23.87
CA ALA A 278 3.63 0.16 -22.78
C ALA A 278 4.47 -0.99 -23.32
N SER A 279 5.57 -1.31 -22.63
CA SER A 279 6.40 -2.45 -22.98
C SER A 279 5.61 -3.76 -22.89
N LEU A 280 6.04 -4.79 -23.63
CA LEU A 280 5.39 -6.10 -23.62
C LEU A 280 5.31 -6.70 -22.20
N SER A 281 6.33 -6.48 -21.38
CA SER A 281 6.37 -6.95 -19.99
C SER A 281 5.32 -6.23 -19.12
N THR A 282 5.15 -4.92 -19.29
CA THR A 282 4.11 -4.13 -18.62
C THR A 282 2.71 -4.61 -19.04
N ILE A 283 2.48 -4.84 -20.33
CA ILE A 283 1.20 -5.36 -20.84
C ILE A 283 0.92 -6.76 -20.28
N ALA A 284 1.92 -7.66 -20.27
CA ALA A 284 1.77 -8.99 -19.71
C ALA A 284 1.40 -8.93 -18.21
N LEU A 285 2.03 -8.03 -17.45
CA LEU A 285 1.72 -7.85 -16.04
C LEU A 285 0.30 -7.29 -15.82
N MET A 286 -0.15 -6.35 -16.65
CA MET A 286 -1.55 -5.88 -16.64
C MET A 286 -2.54 -7.02 -16.89
N VAL A 287 -2.26 -7.90 -17.85
CA VAL A 287 -3.11 -9.06 -18.14
C VAL A 287 -3.18 -10.02 -16.94
N VAL A 288 -2.04 -10.31 -16.29
CA VAL A 288 -2.00 -11.14 -15.07
C VAL A 288 -2.79 -10.48 -13.94
N GLN A 289 -2.63 -9.18 -13.75
CA GLN A 289 -3.33 -8.41 -12.73
C GLN A 289 -4.85 -8.48 -12.95
N TYR A 290 -5.35 -8.12 -14.14
CA TYR A 290 -6.79 -8.13 -14.42
C TYR A 290 -7.38 -9.54 -14.36
N SER A 291 -6.65 -10.54 -14.87
CA SER A 291 -7.07 -11.95 -14.77
C SER A 291 -7.16 -12.41 -13.31
N SER A 292 -6.26 -11.94 -12.45
CA SER A 292 -6.28 -12.25 -11.02
C SER A 292 -7.45 -11.56 -10.30
N ILE A 293 -7.75 -10.30 -10.62
CA ILE A 293 -8.93 -9.59 -10.08
C ILE A 293 -10.23 -10.30 -10.49
N VAL A 294 -10.34 -10.70 -11.76
CA VAL A 294 -11.47 -11.54 -12.23
C VAL A 294 -11.49 -12.87 -11.47
N GLY A 295 -10.34 -13.53 -11.33
CA GLY A 295 -10.22 -14.77 -10.56
C GLY A 295 -10.74 -14.63 -9.13
N VAL A 296 -10.42 -13.53 -8.43
CA VAL A 296 -10.94 -13.20 -7.09
C VAL A 296 -12.45 -13.05 -7.11
N ALA A 297 -13.01 -12.24 -8.02
CA ALA A 297 -14.43 -11.94 -8.03
C ALA A 297 -15.32 -13.16 -8.33
N PHE A 298 -14.77 -14.17 -9.00
CA PHE A 298 -15.51 -15.38 -9.41
C PHE A 298 -15.22 -16.61 -8.53
N SER A 299 -14.05 -16.69 -7.90
CA SER A 299 -13.73 -17.76 -6.93
C SER A 299 -14.20 -17.41 -5.51
N GLY A 300 -14.16 -16.13 -5.17
CA GLY A 300 -14.87 -15.53 -4.05
C GLY A 300 -16.23 -15.05 -4.49
N THR A 301 -17.07 -14.63 -3.55
CA THR A 301 -18.42 -14.13 -3.85
C THR A 301 -18.52 -12.63 -3.52
N SER A 302 -17.37 -11.96 -3.55
CA SER A 302 -17.17 -10.51 -3.35
C SER A 302 -16.36 -9.91 -4.49
N LEU A 303 -16.69 -8.67 -4.88
CA LEU A 303 -15.91 -7.83 -5.80
C LEU A 303 -14.65 -7.23 -5.15
N LEU A 304 -14.48 -7.41 -3.84
CA LEU A 304 -13.39 -6.80 -3.07
C LEU A 304 -12.19 -7.76 -3.07
N ALA A 305 -11.09 -7.34 -3.72
CA ALA A 305 -9.88 -8.15 -3.93
C ALA A 305 -9.20 -8.66 -2.64
N TYR A 306 -9.58 -8.10 -1.48
CA TYR A 306 -8.92 -8.29 -0.18
C TYR A 306 -9.76 -9.05 0.85
N SER A 307 -11.05 -9.28 0.60
CA SER A 307 -11.89 -10.04 1.53
C SER A 307 -13.06 -10.72 0.82
N PRO A 308 -13.19 -12.05 0.91
CA PRO A 308 -14.30 -12.76 0.29
C PRO A 308 -15.55 -12.62 1.14
N ILE A 309 -16.70 -12.40 0.52
CA ILE A 309 -18.03 -12.52 1.14
C ILE A 309 -18.60 -13.80 0.55
N PHE A 310 -18.78 -14.88 1.34
CA PHE A 310 -19.35 -16.13 0.83
C PHE A 310 -20.87 -16.20 1.01
N PHE A 311 -21.61 -16.28 -0.10
CA PHE A 311 -23.03 -16.59 -0.11
C PHE A 311 -23.22 -18.08 -0.37
N GLN A 312 -22.97 -18.93 0.63
CA GLN A 312 -23.12 -20.37 0.46
C GLN A 312 -24.12 -21.04 1.39
N ASP A 313 -24.80 -20.29 2.26
CA ASP A 313 -25.90 -20.86 3.04
C ASP A 313 -27.23 -20.14 2.77
N PRO A 314 -28.07 -20.67 1.85
CA PRO A 314 -29.40 -20.11 1.60
C PRO A 314 -30.35 -20.23 2.82
N ARG A 315 -30.00 -21.02 3.85
CA ARG A 315 -30.78 -21.22 5.08
C ARG A 315 -30.11 -20.70 6.35
N ALA A 316 -28.95 -20.05 6.28
CA ALA A 316 -28.35 -19.46 7.48
C ALA A 316 -29.24 -18.32 7.99
N ARG A 317 -30.06 -18.63 8.99
CA ARG A 317 -30.47 -17.65 9.99
C ARG A 317 -29.18 -17.06 10.53
N PHE A 318 -28.98 -15.76 10.32
CA PHE A 318 -27.78 -15.02 10.74
C PHE A 318 -27.56 -15.00 12.26
N SER A 319 -28.32 -15.75 13.05
CA SER A 319 -28.22 -15.76 14.50
C SER A 319 -26.96 -16.52 14.98
N ASN A 320 -26.02 -15.76 15.55
CA ASN A 320 -25.01 -16.17 16.54
C ASN A 320 -23.80 -17.02 16.09
N ILE A 321 -23.40 -16.98 14.82
CA ILE A 321 -22.16 -17.66 14.41
C ILE A 321 -20.98 -16.67 14.49
N PRO A 322 -19.90 -16.97 15.24
CA PRO A 322 -18.65 -16.19 15.15
C PRO A 322 -18.15 -16.23 13.70
N LEU A 323 -17.51 -15.16 13.21
CA LEU A 323 -16.96 -15.02 11.84
C LEU A 323 -16.74 -16.38 11.15
N HIS A 324 -17.29 -16.58 9.93
CA HIS A 324 -17.01 -17.77 9.14
C HIS A 324 -15.49 -17.99 9.05
N SER A 325 -14.96 -18.93 9.85
CA SER A 325 -13.52 -19.01 10.12
C SER A 325 -12.72 -19.25 8.85
N THR A 326 -13.33 -19.87 7.85
CA THR A 326 -12.78 -20.06 6.51
C THR A 326 -12.52 -18.77 5.74
N GLU A 327 -13.40 -17.75 5.81
CA GLU A 327 -13.19 -16.47 5.09
C GLU A 327 -11.98 -15.72 5.64
N PHE A 328 -11.90 -15.67 6.96
CA PHE A 328 -10.81 -15.03 7.67
C PHE A 328 -9.48 -15.76 7.41
N ILE A 329 -9.47 -17.10 7.52
CA ILE A 329 -8.27 -17.91 7.28
C ILE A 329 -7.77 -17.74 5.84
N VAL A 330 -8.66 -17.73 4.85
CA VAL A 330 -8.29 -17.55 3.44
C VAL A 330 -7.69 -16.17 3.20
N SER A 331 -8.26 -15.12 3.81
CA SER A 331 -7.70 -13.75 3.75
C SER A 331 -6.34 -13.67 4.45
N PHE A 332 -6.22 -14.28 5.64
CA PHE A 332 -4.96 -14.38 6.38
C PHE A 332 -3.86 -15.09 5.57
N LEU A 333 -4.18 -16.22 4.93
CA LEU A 333 -3.22 -16.95 4.10
C LEU A 333 -2.82 -16.16 2.85
N SER A 334 -3.76 -15.47 2.19
CA SER A 334 -3.45 -14.54 1.10
C SER A 334 -2.47 -13.46 1.57
N SER A 335 -2.74 -12.86 2.74
CA SER A 335 -1.87 -11.86 3.37
C SER A 335 -0.47 -12.40 3.68
N VAL A 336 -0.36 -13.63 4.19
CA VAL A 336 0.94 -14.28 4.42
C VAL A 336 1.69 -14.50 3.11
N LEU A 337 1.02 -14.91 2.03
CA LEU A 337 1.66 -15.06 0.72
C LEU A 337 2.22 -13.74 0.19
N VAL A 338 1.44 -12.65 0.29
CA VAL A 338 1.91 -11.32 -0.13
C VAL A 338 3.07 -10.87 0.76
N LEU A 339 3.01 -11.11 2.07
CA LEU A 339 4.09 -10.79 3.01
C LEU A 339 5.38 -11.52 2.63
N LEU A 340 5.31 -12.82 2.36
CA LEU A 340 6.46 -13.63 1.92
C LEU A 340 7.02 -13.12 0.58
N ALA A 341 6.17 -12.82 -0.39
CA ALA A 341 6.61 -12.25 -1.67
C ALA A 341 7.23 -10.84 -1.49
N SER A 342 6.74 -10.06 -0.54
CA SER A 342 7.24 -8.71 -0.25
C SER A 342 8.60 -8.72 0.45
N ILE A 343 8.86 -9.70 1.32
CA ILE A 343 10.15 -9.86 2.01
C ILE A 343 11.30 -9.94 1.00
N TYR A 344 11.06 -10.55 -0.17
CA TYR A 344 12.05 -10.70 -1.25
C TYR A 344 11.85 -9.74 -2.43
N SER A 345 11.01 -8.71 -2.26
CA SER A 345 10.81 -7.68 -3.28
C SER A 345 11.84 -6.56 -3.16
N ASN A 346 12.13 -5.88 -4.28
CA ASN A 346 13.00 -4.71 -4.30
C ASN A 346 12.15 -3.41 -4.30
N PRO A 347 12.45 -2.43 -3.43
CA PRO A 347 13.44 -2.48 -2.35
C PRO A 347 13.02 -3.41 -1.20
N VAL A 348 13.99 -4.05 -0.55
CA VAL A 348 13.74 -4.98 0.57
C VAL A 348 13.15 -4.22 1.75
N PRO A 349 11.96 -4.60 2.26
CA PRO A 349 11.33 -3.91 3.37
C PRO A 349 11.93 -4.33 4.72
N VAL A 350 12.18 -3.37 5.60
CA VAL A 350 12.44 -3.65 7.02
C VAL A 350 11.13 -3.87 7.75
N ILE A 351 10.96 -5.05 8.36
CA ILE A 351 9.76 -5.41 9.12
C ILE A 351 10.19 -5.73 10.56
N SER A 352 9.63 -5.00 11.52
CA SER A 352 9.92 -5.23 12.94
C SER A 352 9.18 -6.46 13.47
N TRP A 353 9.85 -7.24 14.32
CA TRP A 353 9.22 -8.37 15.04
C TRP A 353 7.99 -7.93 15.86
N ILE A 354 7.95 -6.66 16.28
CA ILE A 354 6.81 -6.06 16.98
C ILE A 354 5.60 -5.95 16.04
N GLN A 355 5.80 -5.54 14.79
CA GLN A 355 4.72 -5.44 13.79
C GLN A 355 4.15 -6.83 13.49
N ILE A 356 5.02 -7.81 13.27
CA ILE A 356 4.60 -9.19 12.99
C ILE A 356 3.82 -9.75 14.18
N THR A 357 4.31 -9.56 15.41
CA THR A 357 3.65 -10.06 16.61
C THR A 357 2.29 -9.39 16.82
N ALA A 358 2.19 -8.07 16.60
CA ALA A 358 0.92 -7.34 16.69
C ALA A 358 -0.09 -7.83 15.64
N TYR A 359 0.34 -7.96 14.38
CA TYR A 359 -0.46 -8.50 13.28
C TYR A 359 -1.00 -9.90 13.57
N LEU A 360 -0.13 -10.82 13.99
CA LEU A 360 -0.51 -12.18 14.32
C LEU A 360 -1.49 -12.20 15.51
N SER A 361 -1.21 -11.43 16.56
CA SER A 361 -2.09 -11.33 17.72
C SER A 361 -3.50 -10.84 17.34
N ALA A 362 -3.59 -9.77 16.52
CA ALA A 362 -4.86 -9.29 15.98
C ALA A 362 -5.59 -10.38 15.19
N SER A 363 -4.86 -11.08 14.33
CA SER A 363 -5.42 -12.11 13.47
C SER A 363 -5.96 -13.29 14.26
N PHE A 364 -5.24 -13.71 15.29
CA PHE A 364 -5.65 -14.81 16.15
C PHE A 364 -6.84 -14.46 17.04
N VAL A 365 -6.90 -13.23 17.56
CA VAL A 365 -8.05 -12.73 18.33
C VAL A 365 -9.32 -12.71 17.47
N LEU A 366 -9.23 -12.23 16.23
CA LEU A 366 -10.37 -12.21 15.30
C LEU A 366 -10.81 -13.60 14.82
N ALA A 367 -9.87 -14.53 14.63
CA ALA A 367 -10.20 -15.90 14.23
C ALA A 367 -10.89 -16.70 15.35
N GLY A 368 -10.59 -16.36 16.61
CA GLY A 368 -11.11 -17.03 17.81
C GLY A 368 -10.51 -18.42 18.04
N ALA A 369 -10.28 -18.77 19.32
CA ALA A 369 -9.65 -20.04 19.70
C ALA A 369 -10.45 -21.28 19.20
N GLY A 370 -11.77 -21.18 19.17
CA GLY A 370 -12.65 -22.26 18.69
C GLY A 370 -12.56 -22.51 17.18
N GLY A 371 -12.45 -21.45 16.38
CA GLY A 371 -12.34 -21.54 14.92
C GLY A 371 -11.02 -22.16 14.48
N ILE A 372 -9.92 -21.73 15.11
CA ILE A 372 -8.58 -22.27 14.85
C ILE A 372 -8.49 -23.74 15.26
N HIS A 373 -9.01 -24.09 16.45
CA HIS A 373 -9.01 -25.48 16.91
C HIS A 373 -9.78 -26.40 15.96
N ALA A 374 -10.98 -26.00 15.55
CA ALA A 374 -11.80 -26.77 14.60
C ALA A 374 -11.07 -26.98 13.26
N TYR A 375 -10.35 -25.97 12.77
CA TYR A 375 -9.58 -26.07 11.54
C TYR A 375 -8.37 -27.02 11.67
N VAL A 376 -7.61 -26.89 12.76
CA VAL A 376 -6.45 -27.76 13.04
C VAL A 376 -6.88 -29.21 13.17
N VAL A 377 -7.98 -29.49 13.89
CA VAL A 377 -8.53 -30.84 14.00
C VAL A 377 -8.93 -31.38 12.62
N LYS A 378 -9.67 -30.60 11.81
CA LYS A 378 -10.01 -30.99 10.43
C LYS A 378 -8.78 -31.29 9.57
N ALA A 379 -7.72 -30.50 9.68
CA ALA A 379 -6.48 -30.69 8.91
C ALA A 379 -5.70 -31.94 9.36
N VAL A 380 -5.63 -32.19 10.67
CA VAL A 380 -5.00 -33.39 11.25
C VAL A 380 -5.79 -34.65 10.88
N ASP A 381 -7.12 -34.58 10.91
CA ASP A 381 -8.00 -35.67 10.49
C ASP A 381 -7.89 -35.94 8.99
N ALA A 382 -7.71 -34.90 8.17
CA ALA A 382 -7.48 -35.06 6.73
C ALA A 382 -6.10 -35.67 6.40
N SER A 383 -5.07 -35.40 7.21
CA SER A 383 -3.73 -35.99 7.02
C SER A 383 -3.66 -37.43 7.53
N LYS A 384 -4.42 -37.75 8.59
CA LYS A 384 -4.57 -39.11 9.10
C LYS A 384 -5.70 -39.83 8.36
N ARG A 385 -5.41 -40.44 7.22
CA ARG A 385 -6.27 -41.49 6.62
C ARG A 385 -6.29 -42.78 7.48
N LEU A 386 -6.53 -42.67 8.79
CA LEU A 386 -6.67 -43.80 9.69
C LEU A 386 -8.16 -44.15 9.85
N PRO A 387 -8.51 -45.43 10.07
CA PRO A 387 -9.89 -45.85 10.24
C PRO A 387 -10.54 -45.11 11.41
N LYS A 388 -11.74 -44.58 11.18
CA LYS A 388 -12.59 -43.94 12.21
C LYS A 388 -12.69 -44.88 13.44
N PRO A 389 -12.24 -44.47 14.64
CA PRO A 389 -12.61 -45.19 15.85
C PRO A 389 -14.10 -44.97 16.15
N THR A 390 -14.80 -46.04 16.51
CA THR A 390 -16.26 -46.14 16.63
C THR A 390 -16.87 -45.40 17.83
N ASN A 391 -16.13 -44.56 18.55
CA ASN A 391 -16.68 -43.57 19.49
C ASN A 391 -15.56 -42.69 20.04
N PRO A 392 -15.34 -41.48 19.51
CA PRO A 392 -14.54 -40.49 20.19
C PRO A 392 -15.47 -39.65 21.07
N GLU A 393 -15.47 -39.88 22.38
CA GLU A 393 -15.81 -38.80 23.32
C GLU A 393 -14.74 -37.71 23.13
N ILE A 394 -15.08 -36.70 22.34
CA ILE A 394 -14.24 -35.51 22.14
C ILE A 394 -14.23 -34.76 23.48
N ARG A 395 -13.27 -35.10 24.34
CA ARG A 395 -12.93 -34.28 25.52
C ARG A 395 -12.54 -32.90 24.99
N LYS A 396 -13.37 -31.89 25.24
CA LYS A 396 -13.06 -30.49 24.97
C LYS A 396 -11.72 -30.19 25.67
N PRO A 397 -10.64 -29.84 24.95
CA PRO A 397 -9.41 -29.42 25.60
C PRO A 397 -9.72 -28.23 26.51
N SER A 398 -9.11 -28.18 27.70
CA SER A 398 -9.33 -27.04 28.58
C SER A 398 -8.89 -25.76 27.85
N GLY A 399 -9.64 -24.66 28.03
CA GLY A 399 -9.37 -23.39 27.34
C GLY A 399 -7.94 -22.88 27.58
N VAL A 400 -7.33 -23.24 28.70
CA VAL A 400 -5.96 -22.89 29.09
C VAL A 400 -4.92 -23.54 28.17
N PHE A 401 -5.05 -24.84 27.87
CA PHE A 401 -4.10 -25.53 26.98
C PHE A 401 -4.18 -25.02 25.54
N SER A 402 -5.39 -24.71 25.08
CA SER A 402 -5.61 -24.14 23.74
C SER A 402 -4.99 -22.74 23.61
N GLY A 403 -5.11 -21.91 24.66
CA GLY A 403 -4.48 -20.60 24.70
C GLY A 403 -2.94 -20.66 24.71
N LEU A 404 -2.35 -21.57 25.49
CA LEU A 404 -0.89 -21.75 25.54
C LEU A 404 -0.33 -22.24 24.20
N ALA A 405 -0.98 -23.23 23.57
CA ALA A 405 -0.57 -23.73 22.27
C ALA A 405 -0.63 -22.63 21.19
N LEU A 406 -1.68 -21.79 21.22
CA LEU A 406 -1.83 -20.66 20.32
C LEU A 406 -0.70 -19.64 20.51
N PHE A 407 -0.37 -19.30 21.76
CA PHE A 407 0.72 -18.38 22.07
C PHE A 407 2.08 -18.89 21.55
N ILE A 408 2.36 -20.18 21.70
CA ILE A 408 3.57 -20.81 21.15
C ILE A 408 3.59 -20.70 19.63
N VAL A 409 2.48 -20.96 18.95
CA VAL A 409 2.37 -20.82 17.49
C VAL A 409 2.63 -19.38 17.05
N VAL A 410 2.10 -18.38 17.76
CA VAL A 410 2.36 -16.95 17.47
C VAL A 410 3.84 -16.66 17.57
N ILE A 411 4.51 -17.10 18.64
CA ILE A 411 5.95 -16.87 18.85
C ILE A 411 6.77 -17.53 17.74
N LEU A 412 6.52 -18.80 17.44
CA LEU A 412 7.28 -19.54 16.43
C LEU A 412 7.09 -18.94 15.03
N PHE A 413 5.86 -18.57 14.69
CA PHE A 413 5.56 -17.98 13.38
C PHE A 413 6.12 -16.56 13.27
N SER A 414 6.02 -15.76 14.34
CA SER A 414 6.63 -14.43 14.41
C SER A 414 8.16 -14.51 14.28
N GLY A 415 8.80 -15.43 15.00
CA GLY A 415 10.24 -15.67 14.93
C GLY A 415 10.68 -16.12 13.53
N SER A 416 9.92 -16.99 12.88
CA SER A 416 10.21 -17.45 11.52
C SER A 416 10.11 -16.33 10.49
N LEU A 417 9.04 -15.53 10.52
CA LEU A 417 8.87 -14.39 9.62
C LEU A 417 9.92 -13.30 9.88
N SER A 418 10.24 -13.03 11.15
CA SER A 418 11.26 -12.05 11.52
C SER A 418 12.65 -12.50 11.07
N PHE A 419 12.95 -13.81 11.16
CA PHE A 419 14.19 -14.37 10.65
C PHE A 419 14.30 -14.19 9.14
N LEU A 420 13.26 -14.55 8.37
CA LEU A 420 13.25 -14.38 6.91
C LEU A 420 13.42 -12.90 6.51
N ALA A 421 12.70 -11.99 7.17
CA ALA A 421 12.82 -10.55 6.93
C ALA A 421 14.24 -10.04 7.21
N SER A 422 14.82 -10.45 8.34
CA SER A 422 16.20 -10.08 8.70
C SER A 422 17.23 -10.64 7.72
N THR A 423 17.09 -11.90 7.31
CA THR A 423 17.99 -12.52 6.31
C THR A 423 17.92 -11.77 4.99
N SER A 424 16.73 -11.41 4.51
CA SER A 424 16.56 -10.66 3.27
C SER A 424 17.23 -9.27 3.33
N VAL A 425 17.02 -8.53 4.42
CA VAL A 425 17.67 -7.22 4.62
C VAL A 425 19.19 -7.33 4.71
N ASN A 426 19.70 -8.42 5.31
CA ASN A 426 21.13 -8.67 5.42
C ASN A 426 21.77 -9.17 4.10
N SER A 427 20.97 -9.67 3.16
CA SER A 427 21.44 -10.05 1.82
C SER A 427 21.50 -8.91 0.81
N VAL A 428 21.09 -7.70 1.20
CA VAL A 428 21.16 -6.53 0.31
C VAL A 428 22.61 -6.23 -0.02
N ASP A 429 22.88 -5.99 -1.31
CA ASP A 429 24.23 -5.79 -1.84
C ASP A 429 25.00 -4.68 -1.13
N GLN A 430 26.30 -4.90 -0.98
CA GLN A 430 27.23 -3.87 -0.51
C GLN A 430 27.45 -2.83 -1.61
N SER A 431 27.62 -1.58 -1.20
CA SER A 431 27.93 -0.48 -2.11
C SER A 431 29.18 -0.77 -2.94
N LEU A 432 29.22 -0.28 -4.18
CA LEU A 432 30.47 -0.19 -4.91
C LEU A 432 31.50 0.64 -4.12
N PRO A 433 32.80 0.37 -4.28
CA PRO A 433 33.84 1.17 -3.64
C PRO A 433 33.68 2.66 -3.97
N SER A 434 33.80 3.50 -2.94
CA SER A 434 33.88 4.95 -3.12
C SER A 434 35.35 5.38 -3.28
N THR A 435 35.60 6.30 -4.20
CA THR A 435 36.88 7.01 -4.34
C THR A 435 36.86 8.26 -3.47
N PHE A 436 37.91 8.49 -2.68
CA PHE A 436 38.03 9.64 -1.79
C PHE A 436 39.31 10.43 -2.09
N ASP A 437 39.21 11.76 -2.08
CA ASP A 437 40.41 12.61 -2.01
C ASP A 437 40.88 12.68 -0.55
N LEU A 438 41.88 11.86 -0.22
CA LEU A 438 42.51 11.84 1.11
C LEU A 438 43.63 12.87 1.26
N ALA A 439 44.06 13.50 0.16
CA ALA A 439 45.14 14.48 0.17
C ALA A 439 44.62 15.88 0.51
N TYR A 440 43.35 16.15 0.22
CA TYR A 440 42.71 17.41 0.57
C TYR A 440 42.63 17.64 2.08
N THR A 441 43.01 18.83 2.52
CA THR A 441 42.90 19.27 3.91
C THR A 441 41.98 20.50 3.96
N PRO A 442 40.80 20.40 4.59
CA PRO A 442 39.83 21.49 4.63
C PRO A 442 40.27 22.62 5.57
N GLU A 443 39.99 23.87 5.19
CA GLU A 443 40.25 25.05 6.04
C GLU A 443 39.19 25.25 7.12
N THR A 444 37.95 24.84 6.84
CA THR A 444 36.79 25.02 7.71
C THR A 444 36.12 23.68 7.99
N ARG A 445 35.50 23.58 9.17
CA ARG A 445 34.88 22.31 9.59
C ARG A 445 33.53 22.07 8.93
N PHE A 446 32.68 23.09 8.82
CA PHE A 446 31.33 22.91 8.34
C PHE A 446 30.80 24.18 7.68
N ASP A 447 30.29 24.04 6.45
CA ASP A 447 29.60 25.11 5.73
C ASP A 447 28.11 24.76 5.55
N ILE A 448 27.25 25.77 5.65
CA ILE A 448 25.82 25.70 5.30
C ILE A 448 25.62 26.61 4.08
N VAL A 449 25.38 25.99 2.94
CA VAL A 449 25.16 26.65 1.65
C VAL A 449 23.66 26.74 1.39
N VAL A 450 23.15 27.97 1.34
CA VAL A 450 21.73 28.25 1.17
C VAL A 450 21.47 28.85 -0.21
N SER A 451 20.58 28.23 -0.98
CA SER A 451 20.03 28.83 -2.21
C SER A 451 18.75 29.60 -1.87
N ILE A 452 18.73 30.91 -2.17
CA ILE A 452 17.57 31.79 -1.98
C ILE A 452 17.20 32.48 -3.31
N TYR A 453 15.91 32.71 -3.52
CA TYR A 453 15.38 33.60 -4.55
C TYR A 453 14.63 34.76 -3.91
N ASN A 454 13.36 34.58 -3.55
CA ASN A 454 12.49 35.63 -3.01
C ASN A 454 11.90 35.29 -1.63
N GLU A 455 12.46 34.29 -0.95
CA GLU A 455 12.05 33.90 0.40
C GLU A 455 12.29 35.03 1.41
N ASP A 456 11.46 35.07 2.45
CA ASP A 456 11.57 36.07 3.51
C ASP A 456 12.86 35.86 4.33
N PRO A 457 13.74 36.87 4.46
CA PRO A 457 15.00 36.73 5.21
C PRO A 457 14.82 36.38 6.69
N GLY A 458 13.71 36.77 7.31
CA GLY A 458 13.37 36.41 8.69
C GLY A 458 13.09 34.91 8.82
N MET A 459 12.30 34.34 7.91
CA MET A 459 12.08 32.89 7.84
C MET A 459 13.37 32.11 7.61
N VAL A 460 14.28 32.63 6.76
CA VAL A 460 15.60 32.01 6.53
C VAL A 460 16.43 32.01 7.81
N LYS A 461 16.40 33.11 8.58
CA LYS A 461 17.06 33.18 9.89
C LYS A 461 16.53 32.12 10.85
N GLU A 462 15.21 32.01 10.99
CA GLU A 462 14.58 31.01 11.88
C GLU A 462 14.96 29.58 11.49
N MET A 463 14.98 29.28 10.19
CA MET A 463 15.45 27.98 9.69
C MET A 463 16.92 27.74 10.05
N LEU A 464 17.79 28.71 9.82
CA LEU A 464 19.23 28.60 10.13
C LEU A 464 19.47 28.41 11.63
N GLU A 465 18.74 29.14 12.48
CA GLU A 465 18.80 28.97 13.94
C GLU A 465 18.38 27.55 14.35
N ALA A 466 17.30 27.02 13.78
CA ALA A 466 16.86 25.65 14.04
C ALA A 466 17.89 24.60 13.58
N VAL A 467 18.48 24.77 12.40
CA VAL A 467 19.54 23.88 11.89
C VAL A 467 20.78 23.95 12.78
N LYS A 468 21.25 25.14 13.12
CA LYS A 468 22.42 25.34 13.99
C LYS A 468 22.21 24.81 15.40
N ALA A 469 20.97 24.73 15.88
CA ALA A 469 20.65 24.18 17.19
C ALA A 469 20.75 22.64 17.29
N THR A 470 20.96 21.94 16.17
CA THR A 470 21.06 20.48 16.13
C THR A 470 22.28 19.94 16.88
N ALA A 471 22.23 18.67 17.29
CA ALA A 471 23.14 18.04 18.24
C ALA A 471 24.63 18.20 17.88
N MET A 472 24.98 18.00 16.61
CA MET A 472 26.35 18.21 16.12
C MET A 472 26.63 19.69 15.90
N LEU A 473 25.76 20.40 15.16
CA LEU A 473 26.03 21.76 14.68
C LEU A 473 26.07 22.80 15.80
N LYS A 474 25.37 22.60 16.92
CA LYS A 474 25.41 23.52 18.08
C LYS A 474 26.78 23.64 18.75
N SER A 475 27.62 22.62 18.55
CA SER A 475 28.98 22.57 19.08
C SER A 475 30.00 23.09 18.08
N LEU A 476 29.55 23.35 16.85
CA LEU A 476 30.32 23.93 15.77
C LEU A 476 29.94 25.40 15.63
N GLU A 477 30.76 26.15 14.92
CA GLU A 477 30.43 27.49 14.42
C GLU A 477 30.35 27.40 12.88
N PRO A 478 29.27 26.86 12.29
CA PRO A 478 29.20 26.64 10.85
C PRO A 478 29.22 27.96 10.08
N ASN A 479 29.98 28.03 8.99
CA ASN A 479 29.92 29.17 8.09
C ASN A 479 28.66 29.11 7.25
N VAL A 480 27.86 30.17 7.25
CA VAL A 480 26.67 30.28 6.43
C VAL A 480 26.99 31.11 5.18
N ILE A 481 26.78 30.50 4.02
CA ILE A 481 26.99 31.13 2.71
C ILE A 481 25.64 31.12 1.99
N ILE A 482 25.12 32.30 1.68
CA ILE A 482 23.85 32.46 0.98
C ILE A 482 24.12 32.91 -0.45
N TYR A 483 23.57 32.18 -1.41
CA TYR A 483 23.53 32.60 -2.81
C TYR A 483 22.12 33.05 -3.16
N THR A 484 21.96 34.33 -3.49
CA THR A 484 20.68 34.89 -3.93
C THR A 484 20.59 34.99 -5.44
N LYS A 485 19.46 34.53 -5.98
CA LYS A 485 19.10 34.66 -7.40
C LYS A 485 18.19 35.83 -7.71
N ASP A 486 17.71 36.53 -6.68
CA ASP A 486 16.97 37.77 -6.86
C ASP A 486 17.94 38.93 -7.08
N GLN A 487 18.01 39.41 -8.31
CA GLN A 487 18.86 40.53 -8.73
C GLN A 487 18.48 41.86 -8.08
N THR A 488 17.33 41.93 -7.39
CA THR A 488 16.85 43.13 -6.70
C THR A 488 17.11 43.09 -5.19
N ALA A 489 17.65 41.98 -4.66
CA ALA A 489 17.89 41.81 -3.24
C ALA A 489 19.02 42.73 -2.73
N ASP A 490 18.82 43.33 -1.55
CA ASP A 490 19.90 44.03 -0.83
C ASP A 490 20.75 43.01 -0.07
N LEU A 491 21.96 42.75 -0.58
CA LEU A 491 22.88 41.77 0.01
C LEU A 491 23.28 42.11 1.46
N SER A 492 23.43 43.41 1.77
CA SER A 492 23.87 43.83 3.11
C SER A 492 22.76 43.59 4.11
N LYS A 493 21.53 43.95 3.75
CA LYS A 493 20.35 43.67 4.56
C LYS A 493 20.09 42.17 4.71
N LEU A 494 20.25 41.39 3.63
CA LEU A 494 20.08 39.94 3.67
C LEU A 494 21.11 39.31 4.61
N LYS A 495 22.38 39.73 4.53
CA LYS A 495 23.46 39.29 5.42
C LYS A 495 23.18 39.63 6.87
N GLU A 496 22.80 40.87 7.17
CA GLU A 496 22.50 41.34 8.53
C GLU A 496 21.31 40.59 9.13
N THR A 497 20.23 40.43 8.36
CA THR A 497 18.99 39.81 8.85
C THR A 497 19.18 38.32 9.13
N THR A 498 19.87 37.61 8.22
CA THR A 498 20.08 36.15 8.34
C THR A 498 21.25 35.78 9.25
N GLY A 499 22.17 36.72 9.51
CA GLY A 499 23.43 36.44 10.21
C GLY A 499 24.40 35.60 9.38
N ALA A 500 24.31 35.66 8.05
CA ALA A 500 25.19 34.91 7.16
C ALA A 500 26.63 35.45 7.16
N ASN A 501 27.61 34.56 6.96
CA ASN A 501 29.03 34.93 6.85
C ASN A 501 29.32 35.57 5.49
N ALA A 502 28.68 35.05 4.43
CA ALA A 502 28.77 35.56 3.07
C ALA A 502 27.40 35.54 2.37
N VAL A 503 27.18 36.53 1.51
CA VAL A 503 26.00 36.60 0.63
C VAL A 503 26.48 37.02 -0.76
N GLU A 504 26.16 36.22 -1.78
CA GLU A 504 26.63 36.40 -3.14
C GLU A 504 25.46 36.34 -4.15
N PHE A 505 25.55 37.10 -5.24
CA PHE A 505 24.56 37.05 -6.34
C PHE A 505 24.88 35.92 -7.31
N LEU A 506 23.85 35.22 -7.78
CA LEU A 506 23.89 34.34 -8.94
C LEU A 506 22.81 34.72 -9.95
N GLU A 507 23.05 34.45 -11.23
CA GLU A 507 21.99 34.55 -12.23
C GLU A 507 20.88 33.53 -11.92
N ASN A 508 19.62 33.90 -12.21
CA ASN A 508 18.47 33.02 -11.97
C ASN A 508 18.36 31.93 -13.03
N LEU A 509 19.32 30.99 -13.01
CA LEU A 509 19.43 29.86 -13.92
C LEU A 509 19.55 28.55 -13.15
N GLY A 510 18.93 27.48 -13.63
CA GLY A 510 19.16 26.12 -13.15
C GLY A 510 18.76 25.82 -11.69
N ARG A 511 17.81 26.57 -11.13
CA ARG A 511 17.23 26.35 -9.77
C ARG A 511 18.29 26.20 -8.65
N GLU A 512 17.96 25.57 -7.53
CA GLU A 512 18.90 25.26 -6.44
C GLU A 512 20.10 24.40 -6.89
N GLY A 513 19.90 23.51 -7.86
CA GLY A 513 20.95 22.59 -8.32
C GLY A 513 22.16 23.33 -8.90
N ALA A 514 21.92 24.38 -9.69
CA ALA A 514 22.97 25.24 -10.22
C ALA A 514 23.73 25.97 -9.11
N THR A 515 23.05 26.41 -8.05
CA THR A 515 23.68 27.08 -6.90
C THR A 515 24.69 26.16 -6.23
N TYR A 516 24.33 24.90 -5.99
CA TYR A 516 25.20 23.94 -5.32
C TYR A 516 26.37 23.52 -6.21
N LEU A 517 26.12 23.28 -7.50
CA LEU A 517 27.18 23.00 -8.47
C LEU A 517 28.16 24.17 -8.60
N HIS A 518 27.66 25.41 -8.64
CA HIS A 518 28.48 26.61 -8.63
C HIS A 518 29.38 26.66 -7.39
N HIS A 519 28.81 26.47 -6.20
CA HIS A 519 29.60 26.43 -4.97
C HIS A 519 30.70 25.35 -5.01
N ILE A 520 30.37 24.13 -5.45
CA ILE A 520 31.35 23.03 -5.57
C ILE A 520 32.48 23.38 -6.54
N VAL A 521 32.16 23.93 -7.71
CA VAL A 521 33.13 24.24 -8.77
C VAL A 521 34.01 25.43 -8.38
N ASP A 522 33.43 26.49 -7.83
CA ASP A 522 34.12 27.75 -7.55
C ASP A 522 34.92 27.68 -6.25
N LYS A 523 34.42 26.95 -5.24
CA LYS A 523 35.12 26.72 -3.97
C LYS A 523 35.88 25.40 -3.93
N TRP A 524 36.14 24.76 -5.08
CA TRP A 524 36.75 23.44 -5.17
C TRP A 524 37.97 23.23 -4.26
N ASP A 525 38.86 24.23 -4.20
CA ASP A 525 40.11 24.17 -3.43
C ASP A 525 39.97 24.63 -1.97
N SER A 526 38.79 25.12 -1.58
CA SER A 526 38.49 25.66 -0.25
C SER A 526 37.14 25.13 0.30
N LEU A 527 36.76 23.91 -0.07
CA LEU A 527 35.55 23.25 0.46
C LEU A 527 35.72 22.95 1.96
N ALA A 528 34.67 23.17 2.75
CA ALA A 528 34.64 22.70 4.13
C ALA A 528 34.72 21.17 4.22
N GLU A 529 35.18 20.63 5.35
CA GLU A 529 35.23 19.19 5.59
C GLU A 529 33.89 18.51 5.28
N GLN A 530 32.79 19.15 5.70
CA GLN A 530 31.41 18.81 5.34
C GLN A 530 30.63 20.06 4.96
N THR A 531 29.79 19.95 3.94
CA THR A 531 28.92 21.03 3.48
C THR A 531 27.47 20.56 3.47
N MET A 532 26.58 21.33 4.09
CA MET A 532 25.14 21.17 3.98
C MET A 532 24.61 22.07 2.86
N PHE A 533 23.98 21.46 1.86
CA PHE A 533 23.28 22.15 0.79
C PHE A 533 21.78 22.15 1.10
N ILE A 534 21.18 23.33 1.17
CA ILE A 534 19.77 23.49 1.57
C ILE A 534 19.10 24.69 0.88
N GLN A 535 17.79 24.60 0.66
CA GLN A 535 17.00 25.71 0.14
C GLN A 535 16.57 26.65 1.27
N ALA A 536 16.39 27.94 0.97
CA ALA A 536 15.98 28.98 1.90
C ALA A 536 14.61 28.75 2.57
N HIS A 537 13.74 27.96 1.93
CA HIS A 537 12.51 27.45 2.53
C HIS A 537 12.54 25.93 2.51
N ALA A 538 13.42 25.34 3.31
CA ALA A 538 13.56 23.89 3.38
C ALA A 538 12.22 23.23 3.65
N HIS A 539 11.84 22.31 2.75
CA HIS A 539 10.56 21.64 2.87
C HIS A 539 10.56 20.74 4.11
N ASN A 540 9.44 20.72 4.83
CA ASN A 540 9.23 19.80 5.97
C ASN A 540 10.23 20.01 7.11
N MET A 541 10.47 21.27 7.53
CA MET A 541 11.41 21.59 8.62
C MET A 541 11.16 20.79 9.89
N ARG A 542 9.89 20.52 10.23
CA ARG A 542 9.50 19.72 11.39
C ARG A 542 10.11 18.31 11.36
N GLU A 543 10.20 17.71 10.18
CA GLU A 543 10.73 16.36 9.97
C GLU A 543 12.22 16.36 9.59
N LEU A 544 12.73 17.46 9.03
CA LEU A 544 14.12 17.65 8.65
C LEU A 544 15.05 17.77 9.87
N ILE A 545 14.67 18.55 10.88
CA ILE A 545 15.51 18.77 12.07
C ILE A 545 15.82 17.44 12.80
N PRO A 546 14.84 16.56 13.10
CA PRO A 546 15.14 15.23 13.64
C PRO A 546 16.07 14.40 12.76
N ARG A 547 15.96 14.50 11.42
CA ARG A 547 16.87 13.81 10.50
C ARG A 547 18.32 14.27 10.68
N ILE A 548 18.55 15.57 10.86
CA ILE A 548 19.90 16.09 11.15
C ILE A 548 20.37 15.61 12.52
N ASP A 549 19.55 15.76 13.56
CA ASP A 549 19.91 15.37 14.93
C ASP A 549 20.27 13.89 15.07
N ASP A 550 19.48 13.01 14.44
CA ASP A 550 19.63 11.58 14.56
C ASP A 550 20.80 11.03 13.72
N TYR A 551 21.07 11.63 12.56
CA TYR A 551 21.98 11.04 11.57
C TYR A 551 23.25 11.85 11.29
N LEU A 552 23.28 13.18 11.44
CA LEU A 552 24.48 13.94 11.12
C LEU A 552 25.58 13.69 12.17
N VAL A 553 26.65 13.05 11.72
CA VAL A 553 27.84 12.72 12.53
C VAL A 553 29.15 13.17 11.86
N PRO A 554 30.28 13.23 12.59
CA PRO A 554 31.56 13.63 12.01
C PRO A 554 31.99 12.81 10.78
N GLU A 555 31.65 11.52 10.74
CA GLU A 555 31.97 10.61 9.64
C GLU A 555 30.96 10.66 8.49
N THR A 556 30.00 11.59 8.48
CA THR A 556 29.01 11.72 7.42
C THR A 556 29.69 12.03 6.09
N GLY A 557 29.57 11.11 5.14
CA GLY A 557 30.05 11.30 3.77
C GLY A 557 28.95 11.86 2.88
N MET A 558 27.77 11.23 2.88
CA MET A 558 26.58 11.69 2.16
C MET A 558 25.32 11.35 2.96
N LEU A 559 24.63 12.37 3.45
CA LEU A 559 23.35 12.25 4.13
C LEU A 559 22.26 12.97 3.32
N SER A 560 21.28 12.21 2.81
CA SER A 560 20.10 12.79 2.19
C SER A 560 19.15 13.35 3.25
N LEU A 561 18.77 14.62 3.10
CA LEU A 561 17.78 15.29 3.94
C LEU A 561 16.39 15.29 3.30
N GLY A 562 16.25 14.74 2.10
CA GLY A 562 14.99 14.66 1.35
C GLY A 562 14.21 13.37 1.58
N PHE A 563 13.30 13.06 0.65
CA PHE A 563 12.64 11.75 0.62
C PHE A 563 13.66 10.65 0.31
N THR A 564 13.49 9.48 0.93
CA THR A 564 14.48 8.40 0.92
C THR A 564 13.87 7.09 0.44
N GLY A 565 14.74 6.14 0.08
CA GLY A 565 14.34 4.78 -0.26
C GLY A 565 13.69 4.62 -1.64
N VAL A 566 13.83 5.61 -2.52
CA VAL A 566 13.38 5.54 -3.90
C VAL A 566 14.53 5.04 -4.77
N GLN A 567 14.32 3.92 -5.43
CA GLN A 567 15.26 3.33 -6.38
C GLN A 567 14.62 3.23 -7.76
N CYS A 568 15.46 3.26 -8.77
CA CYS A 568 15.09 2.95 -10.14
C CYS A 568 16.16 2.06 -10.78
N ASP A 569 15.84 1.51 -11.94
CA ASP A 569 16.77 0.72 -12.76
C ASP A 569 17.62 1.67 -13.62
N CYS A 570 18.93 1.41 -13.74
CA CYS A 570 19.90 2.35 -14.30
C CYS A 570 19.55 2.86 -15.71
N GLU A 571 19.09 2.00 -16.62
CA GLU A 571 18.80 2.37 -18.02
C GLU A 571 17.38 2.87 -18.26
N THR A 572 16.44 2.57 -17.35
CA THR A 572 15.02 2.95 -17.48
C THR A 572 14.56 3.74 -16.27
N CYS A 573 15.42 4.63 -15.78
CA CYS A 573 15.21 5.27 -14.50
C CYS A 573 14.06 6.26 -14.54
N GLY A 574 13.12 6.12 -13.60
CA GLY A 574 12.05 7.06 -13.37
C GLY A 574 11.50 6.96 -11.95
N ASP A 575 10.57 7.85 -11.61
CA ASP A 575 9.96 7.89 -10.29
C ASP A 575 8.45 8.04 -10.28
N ARG A 576 7.87 7.79 -9.10
CA ARG A 576 6.41 7.86 -8.85
C ARG A 576 5.78 9.23 -9.00
N TRP A 577 6.59 10.28 -9.18
CA TRP A 577 6.12 11.64 -9.43
C TRP A 577 6.15 11.99 -10.93
N GLY A 578 6.45 11.00 -11.79
CA GLY A 578 6.40 11.14 -13.24
C GLY A 578 7.68 11.72 -13.85
N TRP A 579 8.79 11.77 -13.11
CA TRP A 579 10.09 12.09 -13.68
C TRP A 579 10.72 10.85 -14.32
N GLU A 580 11.40 11.04 -15.45
CA GLU A 580 12.15 10.02 -16.18
C GLU A 580 13.50 10.57 -16.63
N ASP A 581 14.54 9.73 -16.63
CA ASP A 581 15.87 10.09 -17.14
C ASP A 581 15.90 10.06 -18.67
N LYS A 582 15.30 11.08 -19.29
CA LYS A 582 15.19 11.21 -20.75
C LYS A 582 16.52 11.49 -21.46
N TYR A 583 17.57 11.77 -20.69
CA TYR A 583 18.87 12.20 -21.21
C TYR A 583 19.96 11.15 -21.02
N ASP A 584 19.61 9.97 -20.51
CA ASP A 584 20.57 8.93 -20.14
C ASP A 584 21.68 9.47 -19.20
N ALA A 585 21.34 10.44 -18.36
CA ALA A 585 22.29 11.10 -17.48
C ALA A 585 22.84 10.12 -16.43
N ILE A 586 21.99 9.25 -15.90
CA ILE A 586 22.35 8.25 -14.89
C ILE A 586 23.36 7.24 -15.43
N PRO A 587 23.11 6.50 -16.52
CA PRO A 587 24.08 5.51 -17.02
C PRO A 587 25.41 6.17 -17.43
N VAL A 588 25.37 7.35 -18.06
CA VAL A 588 26.58 8.08 -18.45
C VAL A 588 27.39 8.56 -17.25
N LEU A 589 26.72 9.09 -16.21
CA LEU A 589 27.41 9.51 -14.98
C LEU A 589 27.93 8.31 -14.18
N TYR A 590 27.17 7.22 -14.14
CA TYR A 590 27.57 5.99 -13.48
C TYR A 590 28.89 5.48 -14.07
N GLU A 591 28.99 5.38 -15.40
CA GLU A 591 30.21 4.96 -16.08
C GLU A 591 31.39 5.90 -15.78
N LYS A 592 31.16 7.21 -15.77
CA LYS A 592 32.20 8.20 -15.46
C LYS A 592 32.69 8.13 -14.01
N ILE A 593 31.81 7.79 -13.06
CA ILE A 593 32.11 7.78 -11.63
C ILE A 593 32.77 6.47 -11.21
N TYR A 594 32.23 5.34 -11.68
CA TYR A 594 32.68 4.01 -11.27
C TYR A 594 33.64 3.36 -12.26
N SER A 595 33.89 3.97 -13.43
CA SER A 595 34.69 3.40 -14.53
C SER A 595 34.15 2.06 -15.04
N GLU A 596 32.86 1.80 -14.84
CA GLU A 596 32.15 0.59 -15.24
C GLU A 596 30.75 0.95 -15.72
N SER A 597 30.28 0.33 -16.81
CA SER A 597 28.89 0.47 -17.25
C SER A 597 27.94 -0.23 -16.29
N CYS A 598 26.83 0.41 -15.94
CA CYS A 598 25.78 -0.26 -15.18
C CYS A 598 25.06 -1.31 -16.04
N SER A 599 24.48 -2.33 -15.40
CA SER A 599 23.55 -3.24 -16.07
C SER A 599 22.14 -2.62 -16.11
N PRO A 600 21.25 -3.06 -17.01
CA PRO A 600 19.90 -2.51 -17.11
C PRO A 600 19.14 -2.55 -15.78
N ASN A 601 19.34 -3.60 -14.97
CA ASN A 601 18.66 -3.81 -13.69
C ASN A 601 19.48 -3.37 -12.48
N THR A 602 20.57 -2.61 -12.68
CA THR A 602 21.36 -2.09 -11.57
C THR A 602 20.53 -1.04 -10.81
N PRO A 603 20.24 -1.24 -9.52
CA PRO A 603 19.41 -0.31 -8.77
C PRO A 603 20.19 0.96 -8.41
N ILE A 604 19.61 2.11 -8.69
CA ILE A 604 20.16 3.43 -8.41
C ILE A 604 19.28 4.13 -7.37
N LEU A 605 19.85 4.45 -6.19
CA LEU A 605 19.18 5.25 -5.17
C LEU A 605 19.14 6.73 -5.58
N LEU A 606 17.93 7.26 -5.69
CA LEU A 606 17.67 8.66 -6.06
C LEU A 606 17.68 9.58 -4.83
N SER A 607 17.99 10.86 -5.08
CA SER A 607 17.82 11.96 -4.11
C SER A 607 16.59 12.81 -4.44
N TYR A 608 16.08 13.54 -3.44
CA TYR A 608 14.91 14.42 -3.60
C TYR A 608 15.08 15.71 -2.82
N LYS A 609 14.32 16.74 -3.23
CA LYS A 609 14.24 18.06 -2.60
C LYS A 609 15.54 18.88 -2.64
N GLY A 610 16.62 18.36 -3.23
CA GLY A 610 17.89 19.10 -3.36
C GLY A 610 18.45 19.54 -2.00
N GLN A 611 18.32 18.71 -0.97
CA GLN A 611 18.85 19.02 0.36
C GLN A 611 19.61 17.81 0.90
N PHE A 612 20.89 18.01 1.20
CA PHE A 612 21.80 16.95 1.61
C PHE A 612 23.04 17.51 2.30
N VAL A 613 23.76 16.66 3.02
CA VAL A 613 25.11 16.94 3.53
C VAL A 613 26.09 16.07 2.78
N ALA A 614 27.20 16.64 2.32
CA ALA A 614 28.27 15.89 1.67
C ALA A 614 29.66 16.28 2.22
N SER A 615 30.58 15.34 2.27
CA SER A 615 31.98 15.60 2.64
C SER A 615 32.80 16.09 1.46
N ALA A 616 33.80 16.95 1.72
CA ALA A 616 34.75 17.34 0.68
C ALA A 616 35.51 16.13 0.10
N ARG A 617 35.79 15.11 0.91
CA ARG A 617 36.47 13.88 0.48
C ARG A 617 35.70 13.14 -0.61
N ARG A 618 34.37 13.08 -0.51
CA ARG A 618 33.49 12.48 -1.54
C ARG A 618 33.30 13.39 -2.74
N ILE A 619 33.04 14.68 -2.53
CA ILE A 619 32.90 15.66 -3.62
C ILE A 619 34.16 15.64 -4.50
N ARG A 620 35.33 15.69 -3.88
CA ARG A 620 36.62 15.67 -4.57
C ARG A 620 37.07 14.28 -5.02
N GLY A 621 36.34 13.24 -4.62
CA GLY A 621 36.56 11.86 -5.04
C GLY A 621 36.24 11.60 -6.51
N ILE A 622 35.48 12.48 -7.16
CA ILE A 622 35.22 12.47 -8.61
C ILE A 622 35.79 13.73 -9.28
N SER A 623 35.93 13.71 -10.60
CA SER A 623 36.55 14.83 -11.33
C SER A 623 35.73 16.12 -11.24
N LYS A 624 36.40 17.26 -10.95
CA LYS A 624 35.83 18.62 -11.03
C LYS A 624 35.10 18.88 -12.34
N SER A 625 35.60 18.31 -13.45
CA SER A 625 35.01 18.47 -14.79
C SER A 625 33.60 17.89 -14.90
N ILE A 626 33.24 16.88 -14.11
CA ILE A 626 31.88 16.32 -14.07
C ILE A 626 30.92 17.38 -13.50
N TYR A 627 31.26 17.99 -12.37
CA TYR A 627 30.47 19.07 -11.79
C TYR A 627 30.40 20.30 -12.71
N GLY A 628 31.53 20.66 -13.34
CA GLY A 628 31.59 21.76 -14.30
C GLY A 628 30.67 21.54 -15.51
N GLY A 629 30.69 20.35 -16.11
CA GLY A 629 29.81 20.02 -17.24
C GLY A 629 28.33 20.00 -16.86
N LEU A 630 28.00 19.53 -15.65
CA LEU A 630 26.63 19.61 -15.12
C LEU A 630 26.20 21.06 -14.89
N LEU A 631 27.08 21.91 -14.35
CA LEU A 631 26.83 23.33 -14.12
C LEU A 631 26.57 24.05 -15.45
N GLU A 632 27.41 23.84 -16.45
CA GLU A 632 27.22 24.39 -17.80
C GLU A 632 25.89 23.94 -18.41
N THR A 633 25.55 22.66 -18.28
CA THR A 633 24.30 22.10 -18.84
C THR A 633 23.06 22.67 -18.17
N ILE A 634 23.03 22.74 -16.83
CA ILE A 634 21.85 23.19 -16.07
C ILE A 634 21.68 24.72 -16.13
N THR A 635 22.75 25.48 -16.38
CA THR A 635 22.70 26.95 -16.52
C THR A 635 22.62 27.41 -17.97
N SER A 636 22.57 26.48 -18.93
CA SER A 636 22.37 26.83 -20.33
C SER A 636 21.06 27.60 -20.51
N LYS A 637 21.04 28.55 -21.45
CA LYS A 637 19.82 29.29 -21.84
C LYS A 637 19.15 28.66 -23.06
N ASP A 638 19.90 27.86 -23.79
CA ASP A 638 19.53 27.21 -25.04
C ASP A 638 20.26 25.86 -25.21
N GLY A 639 20.07 25.20 -26.34
CA GLY A 639 20.75 23.93 -26.66
C GLY A 639 19.95 22.67 -26.30
N TRP A 640 20.66 21.55 -26.18
CA TRP A 640 20.06 20.22 -26.13
C TRP A 640 19.26 19.96 -24.84
N SER A 641 19.65 20.57 -23.72
CA SER A 641 18.96 20.45 -22.43
C SER A 641 17.57 21.10 -22.40
N HIS A 642 17.27 21.92 -23.41
CA HIS A 642 16.00 22.60 -23.63
C HIS A 642 15.21 22.04 -24.83
N ASN A 643 15.56 20.85 -25.31
CA ASN A 643 14.94 20.28 -26.48
C ASN A 643 13.48 19.88 -26.21
N GLN A 644 12.55 20.59 -26.86
CA GLN A 644 11.09 20.40 -26.71
C GLN A 644 10.62 18.97 -27.01
N THR A 645 11.36 18.23 -27.83
CA THR A 645 11.08 16.82 -28.15
C THR A 645 11.19 15.92 -26.91
N TYR A 646 12.12 16.24 -26.00
CA TYR A 646 12.33 15.50 -24.76
C TYR A 646 11.51 16.08 -23.60
N VAL A 647 11.44 17.41 -23.49
CA VAL A 647 10.88 18.05 -22.29
C VAL A 647 9.36 18.20 -22.32
N GLY A 648 8.74 18.25 -23.51
CA GLY A 648 7.33 18.63 -23.65
C GLY A 648 7.14 20.14 -23.46
N GLY A 649 6.36 20.77 -24.34
CA GLY A 649 6.43 22.22 -24.59
C GLY A 649 5.97 23.19 -23.50
N ALA A 650 5.61 22.76 -22.28
CA ALA A 650 4.91 23.61 -21.33
C ALA A 650 5.66 24.02 -20.04
N VAL A 651 6.78 23.37 -19.66
CA VAL A 651 7.35 23.54 -18.30
C VAL A 651 8.84 23.89 -18.26
N ASP A 652 9.51 23.91 -19.41
CA ASP A 652 10.97 24.14 -19.49
C ASP A 652 11.33 25.62 -19.60
N ARG A 653 12.18 26.11 -18.69
CA ARG A 653 12.73 27.47 -18.74
C ARG A 653 14.18 27.48 -18.22
N PRO A 654 15.02 28.46 -18.59
CA PRO A 654 16.38 28.55 -18.05
C PRO A 654 16.43 28.63 -16.52
N ASP A 655 15.45 29.28 -15.87
CA ASP A 655 15.32 29.35 -14.40
C ASP A 655 14.74 28.06 -13.78
N ASN A 656 14.00 27.27 -14.57
CA ASN A 656 13.36 26.02 -14.17
C ASN A 656 13.53 24.92 -15.24
N PRO A 657 14.76 24.48 -15.53
CA PRO A 657 14.99 23.52 -16.61
C PRO A 657 14.55 22.12 -16.18
N TYR A 658 14.05 21.31 -17.12
CA TYR A 658 13.72 19.91 -16.82
C TYR A 658 14.95 19.13 -16.34
N PHE A 659 16.13 19.43 -16.90
CA PHE A 659 17.40 18.89 -16.44
C PHE A 659 17.71 19.22 -14.97
N GLY A 660 17.15 20.31 -14.43
CA GLY A 660 17.24 20.62 -13.00
C GLY A 660 16.57 19.56 -12.12
N PHE A 661 15.47 18.95 -12.58
CA PHE A 661 14.89 17.80 -11.89
C PHE A 661 15.83 16.60 -11.94
N THR A 662 16.49 16.34 -13.07
CA THR A 662 17.51 15.29 -13.17
C THR A 662 18.64 15.51 -12.17
N VAL A 663 19.19 16.73 -12.08
CA VAL A 663 20.24 17.08 -11.10
C VAL A 663 19.78 16.83 -9.66
N GLU A 664 18.52 17.14 -9.32
CA GLU A 664 17.95 16.85 -8.00
C GLU A 664 17.98 15.34 -7.65
N ARG A 665 17.85 14.44 -8.66
CA ARG A 665 17.79 12.98 -8.46
C ARG A 665 19.16 12.31 -8.36
N ILE A 666 20.22 12.94 -8.84
CA ILE A 666 21.54 12.31 -8.98
C ILE A 666 22.55 12.70 -7.87
N TRP A 667 22.17 13.47 -6.85
CA TRP A 667 23.12 13.83 -5.78
C TRP A 667 23.70 12.61 -5.07
N SER A 668 22.88 11.59 -4.81
CA SER A 668 23.36 10.32 -4.27
C SER A 668 24.39 9.64 -5.19
N LEU A 669 24.23 9.77 -6.50
CA LEU A 669 25.17 9.19 -7.49
C LEU A 669 26.49 9.96 -7.49
N LEU A 670 26.43 11.30 -7.54
CA LEU A 670 27.60 12.18 -7.50
C LEU A 670 28.41 12.02 -6.21
N MET A 671 27.75 11.75 -5.08
CA MET A 671 28.41 11.50 -3.80
C MET A 671 28.74 10.01 -3.56
N GLN A 672 28.66 9.18 -4.60
CA GLN A 672 29.02 7.76 -4.58
C GLN A 672 28.25 6.95 -3.51
N CYS A 673 27.00 7.32 -3.26
CA CYS A 673 26.09 6.69 -2.30
C CYS A 673 24.91 5.99 -2.99
N ALA A 674 24.70 6.22 -4.29
CA ALA A 674 23.56 5.68 -5.04
C ALA A 674 23.51 4.14 -5.08
N THR A 675 24.66 3.47 -4.94
CA THR A 675 24.77 2.02 -5.01
C THR A 675 24.66 1.33 -3.65
N ASP A 676 24.54 2.06 -2.54
CA ASP A 676 24.35 1.42 -1.22
C ASP A 676 22.90 0.97 -1.04
N GLY A 677 22.65 -0.31 -1.33
CA GLY A 677 21.33 -0.92 -1.17
C GLY A 677 20.83 -0.86 0.28
N ARG A 678 21.71 -0.80 1.28
CA ARG A 678 21.30 -0.73 2.69
C ARG A 678 20.66 0.60 3.01
N VAL A 679 21.18 1.71 2.49
CA VAL A 679 20.53 3.03 2.63
C VAL A 679 19.16 3.00 1.98
N ALA A 680 19.07 2.41 0.80
CA ALA A 680 17.82 2.29 0.06
C ALA A 680 16.79 1.34 0.68
N ALA A 681 17.21 0.39 1.53
CA ALA A 681 16.34 -0.53 2.24
C ALA A 681 15.99 -0.04 3.66
N LYS A 682 16.98 0.45 4.41
CA LYS A 682 16.86 0.73 5.85
C LYS A 682 16.49 2.17 6.18
N CYS A 683 16.77 3.12 5.30
CA CYS A 683 16.50 4.51 5.65
C CYS A 683 15.00 4.75 5.88
N PRO A 684 14.60 5.21 7.08
CA PRO A 684 13.22 5.60 7.36
C PRO A 684 12.78 6.82 6.55
N SER A 685 11.46 6.99 6.47
CA SER A 685 10.83 8.23 6.02
C SER A 685 11.18 9.38 6.97
N LEU A 686 11.01 10.61 6.49
CA LEU A 686 11.14 11.81 7.31
C LEU A 686 10.15 11.81 8.49
N LEU A 687 8.94 11.29 8.30
CA LEU A 687 7.91 11.22 9.33
C LEU A 687 8.25 10.23 10.46
N SER A 688 8.88 9.10 10.13
CA SER A 688 9.14 8.03 11.10
C SER A 688 10.36 8.28 11.98
N GLY A 689 11.34 9.08 11.52
CA GLY A 689 12.62 9.28 12.22
C GLY A 689 13.43 7.98 12.36
N MET A 690 14.52 7.99 13.14
CA MET A 690 15.42 6.82 13.28
C MET A 690 14.74 5.54 13.79
N GLY A 691 13.60 5.67 14.47
CA GLY A 691 12.83 4.52 14.96
C GLY A 691 13.60 3.67 15.99
N ARG A 692 13.02 2.53 16.37
CA ARG A 692 13.64 1.64 17.37
C ARG A 692 14.68 0.73 16.72
N GLY A 693 15.91 0.80 17.21
CA GLY A 693 17.01 -0.05 16.74
C GLY A 693 17.64 0.41 15.42
N GLY A 694 17.27 1.60 14.93
CA GLY A 694 17.97 2.24 13.81
C GLY A 694 19.39 2.65 14.21
N VAL A 695 20.26 2.72 13.22
CA VAL A 695 21.63 3.19 13.38
C VAL A 695 21.94 4.32 12.42
N VAL A 696 22.94 5.13 12.77
CA VAL A 696 23.38 6.29 11.99
C VAL A 696 23.68 5.93 10.52
N GLY A 697 24.18 4.73 10.23
CA GLY A 697 24.45 4.28 8.85
C GLY A 697 23.22 3.92 8.01
N ASP A 698 22.00 3.91 8.58
CA ASP A 698 20.81 3.47 7.84
C ASP A 698 20.32 4.49 6.80
N CYS A 699 20.67 5.77 6.94
CA CYS A 699 20.22 6.86 6.04
C CYS A 699 21.35 7.59 5.30
N GLN A 700 22.58 7.10 5.39
CA GLN A 700 23.73 7.82 4.82
C GLN A 700 24.87 6.87 4.47
N CYS A 701 25.75 7.36 3.60
CA CYS A 701 27.05 6.75 3.38
C CYS A 701 28.10 7.45 4.24
N LEU A 702 28.80 6.68 5.08
CA LEU A 702 29.86 7.18 5.96
C LEU A 702 31.23 7.16 5.24
N ASP A 703 32.13 8.05 5.64
CA ASP A 703 33.53 8.11 5.18
C ASP A 703 34.44 7.36 6.14
N ARG A 704 34.35 6.02 6.10
CA ARG A 704 35.17 5.12 6.93
C ARG A 704 36.38 4.59 6.20
#